data_AF-A0A0J6GF22-F1
#
_entry.id   AF-A0A0J6GF22-F1
#
_cell.length_a   1.000
_cell.length_b   1.000
_cell.length_c   1.000
_cell.angle_alpha   90.00
_cell.angle_beta   90.00
_cell.angle_gamma   90.00
#
_symmetry.space_group_name_H-M   'P 1'
#
loop_
_entity.id
_entity.type
_entity.pdbx_description
1 polymer ?
#
loop_
_entity_poly.entity_id
_entity_poly.type
_entity_poly.pdbx_seq_one_letter_code
_entity_poly.pdbx_strand_id
1 'polypeptide(L)'
;MSQKTGLNNALSMIEGHHRFLKRSTGDTDDATLQHFAQNTQGVLANNRHFIAHSQMEYQPNGDGTTEGQALHILGYAHAYLATKDQRYLEAAVWHWESYETYFYKGQPIPETPQRRIANWIVNSKEPVLANWPIDPVEPTHSGFKGVAFTFTNGALSIPHGAPHWGEYLDKATFAFDGELAWGAINATVQAVKADGSVDWDIKGAQFDVDWIIACTGQKINWDGDVLSEGHPLEERGQVQLKDTTVNGEHKFNYATRQPVEHGGYLIPRNAVQHNRPLHVPLLGSVNQMGNAADGEQWYMDACYLLWRITSEPRYKKAMDACRFTAIEYTQIDSSDRFFRQSRAELTPYTDGIAYQFTYPSEVEPVLARDSMGYITVDCETAAQVSLEQQAVWFRITPDSLVRTCYGGVDDNNAPLNAKVELVVSPNKDEGSGIKYGCALPKSVSNVEVVTHDIPLSSFTRLSKDDGSEYIMADLRAISHSDDIVSEEGYEPGIVEGHGGNVVSSFFPTDAGWYSIGHWLLPTEKAPLQSITYRADGNFNLRIVDADGWRWWWMLPATAGAWVTLVINPEDATLSGYQPGAADRPEPSAPVYGEVDEFSILMDDSSSTNLTFSYYCINDLPPAFAAGDGYTLNYRLTIKGQTKFRALVGDCTILQYRDDSLAYCPGVIPFSNIYSEGADQIGAWHGMPYPGYQYPFIYCIDPLNEHGARLNQMVEFLYDSQQWYQQKFGQLGPGASAYVWNRWDNYKYGDPDTWTMHHWGDGTAWSGYQSRAMMGACRAWYELVSQGRAVPPKLKSYAENWLTWLIQFVKSTGGILPTDFPMTELPKPVPDDFTGHMTGLWLAGACLAGLAGSQVKDLDYLIEACVTELQNNYVVTPVPGQPMNGCWSPAVRLGTDNGMFFGFWAGEILRGLSLYVLYRNLGPGANIYGAPMPV
;
A
#
# COMPACT_ATOMS: atom_id res chain seq x y z
N MET A 1 6.53 35.65 35.30
CA MET A 1 6.85 36.69 34.29
C MET A 1 5.58 37.47 33.98
N SER A 2 5.64 38.78 33.73
CA SER A 2 4.43 39.50 33.28
C SER A 2 4.09 39.09 31.83
N GLN A 3 2.81 38.95 31.46
CA GLN A 3 2.40 38.58 30.09
C GLN A 3 3.05 39.47 29.01
N LYS A 4 3.25 40.76 29.32
CA LYS A 4 3.91 41.74 28.45
C LYS A 4 5.40 41.45 28.24
N THR A 5 6.07 40.85 29.23
CA THR A 5 7.48 40.43 29.13
C THR A 5 7.64 39.21 28.23
N GLY A 6 6.77 38.19 28.38
CA GLY A 6 6.81 36.98 27.54
C GLY A 6 6.55 37.27 26.06
N LEU A 7 5.59 38.14 25.75
CA LEU A 7 5.30 38.57 24.39
C LEU A 7 6.51 39.24 23.71
N ASN A 8 7.16 40.18 24.41
CA ASN A 8 8.34 40.87 23.89
C ASN A 8 9.52 39.90 23.67
N ASN A 9 9.70 38.93 24.56
CA ASN A 9 10.74 37.90 24.41
C ASN A 9 10.49 37.04 23.18
N ALA A 10 9.25 36.58 22.95
CA ALA A 10 8.90 35.80 21.76
C ALA A 10 9.18 36.57 20.47
N LEU A 11 8.77 37.85 20.38
CA LEU A 11 9.07 38.71 19.23
C LEU A 11 10.58 38.88 18.99
N SER A 12 11.36 39.03 20.06
CA SER A 12 12.83 39.12 19.97
C SER A 12 13.46 37.81 19.49
N MET A 13 12.96 36.66 19.93
CA MET A 13 13.43 35.34 19.49
C MET A 13 13.08 35.09 18.01
N ILE A 14 11.87 35.47 17.57
CA ILE A 14 11.46 35.42 16.15
C ILE A 14 12.42 36.22 15.27
N GLU A 15 12.68 37.49 15.62
CA GLU A 15 13.57 38.35 14.83
C GLU A 15 15.02 37.84 14.84
N GLY A 16 15.53 37.36 15.99
CA GLY A 16 16.89 36.85 16.05
C GLY A 16 17.07 35.53 15.30
N HIS A 17 16.06 34.66 15.30
CA HIS A 17 16.02 33.44 14.49
C HIS A 17 15.97 33.73 12.99
N HIS A 18 15.16 34.70 12.56
CA HIS A 18 15.17 35.17 11.18
C HIS A 18 16.54 35.69 10.75
N ARG A 19 17.22 36.46 11.62
CA ARG A 19 18.59 36.94 11.35
C ARG A 19 19.59 35.80 11.29
N PHE A 20 19.47 34.79 12.16
CA PHE A 20 20.29 33.58 12.11
C PHE A 20 20.13 32.86 10.77
N LEU A 21 18.89 32.62 10.33
CA LEU A 21 18.59 31.96 9.06
C LEU A 21 19.15 32.74 7.88
N LYS A 22 19.01 34.07 7.87
CA LYS A 22 19.62 34.93 6.83
C LYS A 22 21.14 34.86 6.79
N ARG A 23 21.81 34.78 7.93
CA ARG A 23 23.28 34.59 7.98
C ARG A 23 23.69 33.17 7.62
N SER A 24 22.80 32.20 7.85
CA SER A 24 22.97 30.80 7.47
C SER A 24 22.41 30.51 6.07
N THR A 25 22.28 31.54 5.22
CA THR A 25 22.00 31.40 3.79
C THR A 25 23.30 31.44 2.99
N GLY A 26 23.58 30.38 2.24
CA GLY A 26 24.74 30.33 1.36
C GLY A 26 24.89 29.00 0.66
N ASP A 27 25.72 28.97 -0.38
CA ASP A 27 26.01 27.74 -1.11
C ASP A 27 27.20 27.02 -0.47
N THR A 28 27.12 25.70 -0.43
CA THR A 28 28.17 24.81 0.10
C THR A 28 28.83 24.10 -1.07
N ASP A 29 30.13 24.27 -1.25
CA ASP A 29 30.96 23.55 -2.22
C ASP A 29 31.91 22.57 -1.48
N ASP A 30 32.35 22.93 -0.27
CA ASP A 30 33.06 22.04 0.66
C ASP A 30 32.33 22.04 2.02
N ALA A 31 31.70 20.91 2.32
CA ALA A 31 30.89 20.73 3.52
C ALA A 31 31.67 20.82 4.83
N THR A 32 33.00 20.69 4.79
CA THR A 32 33.86 20.79 5.97
C THR A 32 34.24 22.25 6.29
N LEU A 33 34.01 23.17 5.34
CA LEU A 33 34.39 24.57 5.45
C LEU A 33 33.18 25.51 5.50
N GLN A 34 32.09 25.16 4.79
CA GLN A 34 30.91 26.02 4.62
C GLN A 34 29.68 25.37 5.27
N HIS A 35 29.07 26.08 6.21
CA HIS A 35 27.99 25.53 7.04
C HIS A 35 26.74 26.42 6.94
N PHE A 36 25.86 26.11 5.98
CA PHE A 36 24.62 26.84 5.74
C PHE A 36 23.41 25.96 6.02
N ALA A 37 22.34 26.59 6.52
CA ALA A 37 21.07 25.92 6.80
C ALA A 37 20.13 25.96 5.59
N GLN A 38 20.30 26.95 4.72
CA GLN A 38 19.53 27.11 3.48
C GLN A 38 20.44 27.65 2.38
N ASN A 39 20.23 27.22 1.15
CA ASN A 39 21.05 27.69 0.03
C ASN A 39 20.53 29.00 -0.57
N THR A 40 21.31 29.57 -1.49
CA THR A 40 20.95 30.85 -2.15
C THR A 40 19.74 30.76 -3.07
N GLN A 41 19.22 29.56 -3.30
CA GLN A 41 18.02 29.29 -4.08
C GLN A 41 16.81 28.93 -3.21
N GLY A 42 16.92 29.09 -1.88
CA GLY A 42 15.82 28.98 -0.92
C GLY A 42 15.47 27.55 -0.50
N VAL A 43 16.30 26.56 -0.84
CA VAL A 43 16.13 25.17 -0.36
C VAL A 43 16.78 25.02 1.01
N LEU A 44 16.01 24.49 1.96
CA LEU A 44 16.44 24.18 3.32
C LEU A 44 17.17 22.83 3.37
N ALA A 45 18.31 22.79 4.04
CA ALA A 45 19.03 21.56 4.34
C ALA A 45 18.56 20.96 5.69
N ASN A 46 18.59 19.63 5.82
CA ASN A 46 18.22 18.93 7.04
C ASN A 46 19.15 19.27 8.23
N ASN A 47 20.38 19.70 7.94
CA ASN A 47 21.39 20.06 8.91
C ASN A 47 22.24 21.22 8.40
N ARG A 48 22.62 22.15 9.27
CA ARG A 48 23.61 23.20 8.96
C ARG A 48 25.04 22.66 8.98
N HIS A 49 25.34 21.90 10.02
CA HIS A 49 26.67 21.34 10.31
C HIS A 49 27.02 20.19 9.37
N PHE A 50 28.30 19.89 9.25
CA PHE A 50 28.79 18.67 8.59
C PHE A 50 28.47 17.44 9.44
N ILE A 51 28.00 16.37 8.79
CA ILE A 51 27.57 15.13 9.48
C ILE A 51 28.41 13.90 9.13
N ALA A 52 28.80 13.71 7.86
CA ALA A 52 29.53 12.53 7.42
C ALA A 52 30.10 12.71 6.02
N HIS A 53 31.21 12.02 5.73
CA HIS A 53 31.77 11.93 4.38
C HIS A 53 31.24 10.72 3.62
N SER A 54 30.93 9.64 4.33
CA SER A 54 30.54 8.36 3.75
C SER A 54 29.10 8.00 4.06
N GLN A 55 28.44 7.31 3.13
CA GLN A 55 27.09 6.78 3.38
C GLN A 55 27.08 5.59 4.36
N MET A 56 28.25 5.00 4.65
CA MET A 56 28.39 4.03 5.74
C MET A 56 28.33 4.70 7.11
N GLU A 57 28.87 5.92 7.23
CA GLU A 57 28.93 6.68 8.49
C GLU A 57 27.56 7.27 8.85
N TYR A 58 26.90 7.93 7.89
CA TYR A 58 25.59 8.54 8.13
C TYR A 58 24.80 8.81 6.85
N GLN A 59 23.59 9.39 7.00
CA GLN A 59 22.82 9.93 5.88
C GLN A 59 23.61 11.02 5.13
N PRO A 60 23.35 11.22 3.83
CA PRO A 60 24.03 12.26 3.06
C PRO A 60 23.90 13.67 3.67
N ASN A 61 25.03 14.39 3.75
CA ASN A 61 25.07 15.75 4.29
C ASN A 61 24.19 16.76 3.52
N GLY A 62 23.96 16.51 2.24
CA GLY A 62 23.19 17.36 1.34
C GLY A 62 21.67 17.17 1.38
N ASP A 63 21.12 16.27 2.21
CA ASP A 63 19.68 16.01 2.22
C ASP A 63 18.86 17.27 2.58
N GLY A 64 18.00 17.71 1.66
CA GLY A 64 16.93 18.68 1.90
C GLY A 64 15.59 18.02 1.64
N THR A 65 14.69 18.02 2.64
CA THR A 65 13.46 17.23 2.58
C THR A 65 12.21 18.09 2.37
N THR A 66 11.18 17.52 1.74
CA THR A 66 9.86 18.16 1.56
C THR A 66 9.26 18.59 2.90
N GLU A 67 9.38 17.76 3.93
CA GLU A 67 8.91 18.04 5.29
C GLU A 67 9.52 19.32 5.85
N GLY A 68 10.85 19.40 5.84
CA GLY A 68 11.57 20.55 6.35
C GLY A 68 11.20 21.83 5.59
N GLN A 69 11.14 21.74 4.26
CA GLN A 69 10.80 22.88 3.40
C GLN A 69 9.36 23.36 3.63
N ALA A 70 8.37 22.46 3.69
CA ALA A 70 6.97 22.81 3.95
C ALA A 70 6.79 23.48 5.33
N LEU A 71 7.42 22.92 6.37
CA LEU A 71 7.39 23.48 7.71
C LEU A 71 8.06 24.86 7.80
N HIS A 72 9.10 25.10 7.00
CA HIS A 72 9.78 26.39 6.92
C HIS A 72 8.89 27.48 6.31
N ILE A 73 8.14 27.15 5.24
CA ILE A 73 7.13 28.03 4.66
C ILE A 73 6.05 28.34 5.70
N LEU A 74 5.52 27.32 6.39
CA LEU A 74 4.53 27.47 7.44
C LEU A 74 5.03 28.38 8.58
N GLY A 75 6.27 28.21 9.03
CA GLY A 75 6.88 29.03 10.07
C GLY A 75 6.88 30.51 9.70
N TYR A 76 7.37 30.84 8.49
CA TYR A 76 7.40 32.22 8.01
C TYR A 76 6.00 32.81 7.75
N ALA A 77 5.06 32.02 7.20
CA ALA A 77 3.68 32.46 7.01
C ALA A 77 3.00 32.84 8.34
N HIS A 78 3.21 32.03 9.40
CA HIS A 78 2.72 32.35 10.73
C HIS A 78 3.45 33.57 11.34
N ALA A 79 4.75 33.72 11.11
CA ALA A 79 5.51 34.89 11.56
C ALA A 79 4.97 36.18 10.94
N TYR A 80 4.61 36.16 9.65
CA TYR A 80 3.88 37.26 9.01
C TYR A 80 2.52 37.49 9.67
N LEU A 81 1.72 36.46 9.90
CA LEU A 81 0.41 36.64 10.54
C LEU A 81 0.52 37.29 11.92
N ALA A 82 1.53 36.91 12.70
CA ALA A 82 1.79 37.39 14.05
C ALA A 82 2.32 38.83 14.12
N THR A 83 3.15 39.23 13.16
CA THR A 83 3.90 40.51 13.21
C THR A 83 3.42 41.55 12.20
N LYS A 84 2.79 41.10 11.11
CA LYS A 84 2.49 41.87 9.89
C LYS A 84 3.73 42.47 9.20
N ASP A 85 4.92 41.94 9.48
CA ASP A 85 6.15 42.36 8.82
C ASP A 85 6.34 41.63 7.48
N GLN A 86 6.37 42.41 6.40
CA GLN A 86 6.43 41.91 5.03
C GLN A 86 7.64 41.01 4.75
N ARG A 87 8.76 41.20 5.46
CA ARG A 87 9.98 40.40 5.29
C ARG A 87 9.74 38.90 5.53
N TYR A 88 8.79 38.56 6.40
CA TYR A 88 8.43 37.16 6.66
C TYR A 88 7.54 36.59 5.55
N LEU A 89 6.63 37.38 4.97
CA LEU A 89 5.83 36.93 3.84
C LEU A 89 6.72 36.70 2.61
N GLU A 90 7.65 37.63 2.33
CA GLU A 90 8.64 37.47 1.26
C GLU A 90 9.48 36.20 1.43
N ALA A 91 9.91 35.89 2.66
CA ALA A 91 10.62 34.65 2.95
C ALA A 91 9.74 33.40 2.73
N ALA A 92 8.48 33.42 3.17
CA ALA A 92 7.55 32.30 2.94
C ALA A 92 7.33 32.04 1.45
N VAL A 93 7.13 33.10 0.65
CA VAL A 93 6.97 33.00 -0.80
C VAL A 93 8.24 32.48 -1.47
N TRP A 94 9.41 32.98 -1.08
CA TRP A 94 10.69 32.52 -1.64
C TRP A 94 10.91 31.01 -1.41
N HIS A 95 10.67 30.52 -0.20
CA HIS A 95 10.79 29.10 0.10
C HIS A 95 9.71 28.24 -0.58
N TRP A 96 8.50 28.79 -0.81
CA TRP A 96 7.46 28.13 -1.58
C TRP A 96 7.84 27.99 -3.06
N GLU A 97 8.42 29.03 -3.65
CA GLU A 97 8.93 28.99 -5.03
C GLU A 97 10.06 27.95 -5.19
N SER A 98 10.92 27.80 -4.18
CA SER A 98 11.91 26.72 -4.14
C SER A 98 11.27 25.33 -4.05
N TYR A 99 10.19 25.17 -3.27
CA TYR A 99 9.45 23.90 -3.19
C TYR A 99 8.94 23.50 -4.58
N GLU A 100 8.23 24.40 -5.24
CA GLU A 100 7.68 24.21 -6.58
C GLU A 100 8.76 23.91 -7.63
N THR A 101 9.90 24.61 -7.55
CA THR A 101 10.97 24.49 -8.55
C THR A 101 11.74 23.17 -8.42
N TYR A 102 12.08 22.75 -7.19
CA TYR A 102 13.05 21.67 -6.96
C TYR A 102 12.41 20.37 -6.50
N PHE A 103 11.30 20.41 -5.77
CA PHE A 103 10.65 19.21 -5.25
C PHE A 103 9.56 18.70 -6.21
N TYR A 104 8.80 19.57 -6.88
CA TYR A 104 7.94 19.20 -8.03
C TYR A 104 8.66 19.36 -9.38
N LYS A 105 9.98 19.14 -9.39
CA LYS A 105 10.85 19.39 -10.55
C LYS A 105 10.21 18.91 -11.86
N GLY A 106 10.09 19.82 -12.83
CA GLY A 106 9.55 19.53 -14.16
C GLY A 106 8.02 19.48 -14.25
N GLN A 107 7.29 19.76 -13.17
CA GLN A 107 5.82 19.68 -13.13
C GLN A 107 5.22 21.07 -12.85
N PRO A 108 4.61 21.75 -13.85
CA PRO A 108 3.94 23.02 -13.61
C PRO A 108 2.72 22.85 -12.70
N ILE A 109 2.31 23.93 -12.02
CA ILE A 109 1.03 23.96 -11.31
C ILE A 109 -0.09 23.85 -12.34
N PRO A 110 -0.98 22.85 -12.23
CA PRO A 110 -2.02 22.62 -13.23
C PRO A 110 -3.18 23.62 -13.09
N GLU A 111 -3.88 23.86 -14.19
CA GLU A 111 -5.06 24.72 -14.22
C GLU A 111 -6.28 24.08 -13.54
N THR A 112 -6.39 22.75 -13.64
CA THR A 112 -7.39 21.93 -12.96
C THR A 112 -6.70 20.97 -11.99
N PRO A 113 -7.31 20.63 -10.85
CA PRO A 113 -6.71 19.67 -9.91
C PRO A 113 -6.38 18.35 -10.61
N GLN A 114 -5.12 17.96 -10.55
CA GLN A 114 -4.61 16.69 -11.08
C GLN A 114 -3.36 16.29 -10.27
N ARG A 115 -2.95 15.03 -10.43
CA ARG A 115 -1.78 14.47 -9.76
C ARG A 115 -0.52 15.31 -10.00
N ARG A 116 0.26 15.51 -8.94
CA ARG A 116 1.65 15.98 -9.00
C ARG A 116 2.49 15.18 -8.02
N ILE A 117 3.70 14.81 -8.42
CA ILE A 117 4.57 13.93 -7.64
C ILE A 117 5.76 14.73 -7.14
N ALA A 118 5.75 15.16 -5.88
CA ALA A 118 6.94 15.75 -5.26
C ALA A 118 7.96 14.65 -4.95
N ASN A 119 9.25 14.93 -5.15
CA ASN A 119 10.30 14.05 -4.65
C ASN A 119 10.63 14.39 -3.21
N TRP A 120 10.80 13.38 -2.36
CA TRP A 120 11.02 13.52 -0.93
C TRP A 120 12.28 14.33 -0.62
N ILE A 121 13.37 14.10 -1.37
CA ILE A 121 14.69 14.64 -1.05
C ILE A 121 15.34 15.28 -2.29
N VAL A 122 15.98 16.42 -2.07
CA VAL A 122 16.88 17.06 -3.04
C VAL A 122 18.26 17.28 -2.43
N ASN A 123 19.30 17.39 -3.26
CA ASN A 123 20.65 17.75 -2.81
C ASN A 123 20.74 19.24 -2.44
N SER A 124 20.32 19.65 -1.26
CA SER A 124 20.31 21.06 -0.84
C SER A 124 21.68 21.75 -0.71
N LYS A 125 22.79 20.99 -0.62
CA LYS A 125 24.14 21.52 -0.36
C LYS A 125 25.14 21.29 -1.51
N GLU A 126 26.27 20.66 -1.24
CA GLU A 126 27.37 20.48 -2.18
C GLU A 126 27.05 19.44 -3.26
N PRO A 127 27.46 19.67 -4.51
CA PRO A 127 27.49 18.60 -5.50
C PRO A 127 28.31 17.42 -4.98
N VAL A 128 27.78 16.20 -5.13
CA VAL A 128 28.37 15.00 -4.53
C VAL A 128 28.31 13.84 -5.51
N LEU A 129 29.38 13.03 -5.56
CA LEU A 129 29.42 11.83 -6.40
C LEU A 129 28.33 10.87 -5.94
N ALA A 130 27.54 10.29 -6.83
CA ALA A 130 26.55 9.28 -6.50
C ALA A 130 27.20 7.96 -6.05
N ASN A 131 26.44 7.15 -5.31
CA ASN A 131 26.77 5.75 -5.17
C ASN A 131 26.60 5.03 -6.52
N TRP A 132 27.58 4.21 -6.88
CA TRP A 132 27.71 3.56 -8.19
C TRP A 132 27.81 2.03 -8.05
N PRO A 133 27.37 1.25 -9.06
CA PRO A 133 26.67 1.64 -10.30
C PRO A 133 25.26 2.16 -10.07
N ILE A 134 24.83 3.10 -10.92
CA ILE A 134 23.45 3.62 -10.91
C ILE A 134 22.59 2.73 -11.80
N ASP A 135 21.43 2.32 -11.28
CA ASP A 135 20.35 1.78 -12.09
C ASP A 135 19.44 2.95 -12.53
N PRO A 136 19.38 3.28 -13.85
CA PRO A 136 18.63 4.42 -14.33
C PRO A 136 17.13 4.18 -14.38
N VAL A 137 16.66 2.93 -14.24
CA VAL A 137 15.24 2.56 -14.27
C VAL A 137 14.71 2.41 -12.86
N GLU A 138 15.44 1.71 -11.99
CA GLU A 138 15.08 1.43 -10.61
C GLU A 138 16.17 1.95 -9.64
N PRO A 139 16.19 3.25 -9.29
CA PRO A 139 17.29 3.84 -8.52
C PRO A 139 17.60 3.11 -7.20
N THR A 140 16.60 2.54 -6.53
CA THR A 140 16.74 1.75 -5.29
C THR A 140 17.48 0.42 -5.50
N HIS A 141 17.56 -0.07 -6.75
CA HIS A 141 18.31 -1.24 -7.17
C HIS A 141 19.76 -0.92 -7.55
N SER A 142 20.22 0.32 -7.39
CA SER A 142 21.63 0.67 -7.65
C SER A 142 22.62 -0.13 -6.77
N GLY A 143 23.90 -0.10 -7.13
CA GLY A 143 24.99 -0.79 -6.45
C GLY A 143 25.41 -2.10 -7.10
N PHE A 144 26.58 -2.59 -6.71
CA PHE A 144 27.07 -3.91 -7.09
C PHE A 144 26.36 -4.96 -6.25
N LYS A 145 25.73 -5.91 -6.92
CA LYS A 145 24.88 -6.93 -6.29
C LYS A 145 25.41 -8.31 -6.65
N GLY A 146 25.59 -9.16 -5.65
CA GLY A 146 25.94 -10.56 -5.83
C GLY A 146 27.29 -10.82 -6.49
N VAL A 147 28.28 -9.93 -6.31
CA VAL A 147 29.60 -10.09 -6.91
C VAL A 147 30.41 -11.12 -6.13
N ALA A 148 30.92 -12.15 -6.80
CA ALA A 148 31.70 -13.22 -6.16
C ALA A 148 33.09 -12.72 -5.75
N PHE A 149 33.45 -12.91 -4.48
CA PHE A 149 34.78 -12.65 -3.94
C PHE A 149 35.23 -13.75 -2.98
N THR A 150 36.54 -13.95 -2.87
CA THR A 150 37.11 -14.87 -1.89
C THR A 150 37.35 -14.16 -0.55
N PHE A 151 36.71 -14.65 0.51
CA PHE A 151 36.93 -14.23 1.88
C PHE A 151 37.97 -15.12 2.56
N THR A 152 38.75 -14.54 3.47
CA THR A 152 39.65 -15.27 4.37
C THR A 152 39.44 -14.77 5.79
N ASN A 153 38.95 -15.65 6.67
CA ASN A 153 38.54 -15.31 8.04
C ASN A 153 37.57 -14.10 8.11
N GLY A 154 36.60 -14.08 7.20
CA GLY A 154 35.63 -12.99 7.05
C GLY A 154 36.20 -11.69 6.46
N ALA A 155 37.48 -11.64 6.09
CA ALA A 155 38.09 -10.46 5.49
C ALA A 155 38.12 -10.52 3.95
N LEU A 156 37.94 -9.37 3.31
CA LEU A 156 38.01 -9.16 1.87
C LEU A 156 38.70 -7.82 1.56
N SER A 157 39.54 -7.80 0.53
CA SER A 157 39.97 -6.56 -0.14
C SER A 157 39.35 -6.49 -1.53
N ILE A 158 38.45 -5.54 -1.75
CA ILE A 158 37.85 -5.34 -3.08
C ILE A 158 38.95 -4.86 -4.03
N PRO A 159 39.11 -5.47 -5.23
CA PRO A 159 40.14 -5.08 -6.17
C PRO A 159 40.07 -3.59 -6.55
N HIS A 160 41.23 -2.93 -6.59
CA HIS A 160 41.33 -1.57 -7.08
C HIS A 160 41.24 -1.52 -8.60
N GLY A 161 40.70 -0.42 -9.14
CA GLY A 161 40.50 -0.24 -10.57
C GLY A 161 39.32 -1.03 -11.15
N ALA A 162 39.12 -0.88 -12.45
CA ALA A 162 38.03 -1.55 -13.15
C ALA A 162 38.10 -3.09 -13.02
N PRO A 163 36.94 -3.77 -12.89
CA PRO A 163 35.59 -3.21 -12.88
C PRO A 163 35.05 -2.87 -11.47
N HIS A 164 35.82 -3.10 -10.41
CA HIS A 164 35.30 -3.12 -9.03
C HIS A 164 35.53 -1.84 -8.23
N TRP A 165 36.63 -1.14 -8.50
CA TRP A 165 36.94 0.18 -7.95
C TRP A 165 36.92 0.24 -6.42
N GLY A 166 37.51 -0.77 -5.77
CA GLY A 166 37.53 -0.91 -4.31
C GLY A 166 38.09 0.31 -3.56
N GLU A 167 39.00 1.05 -4.16
CA GLU A 167 39.56 2.29 -3.62
C GLU A 167 38.51 3.40 -3.39
N TYR A 168 37.35 3.29 -4.05
CA TYR A 168 36.22 4.19 -3.94
C TYR A 168 35.04 3.61 -3.15
N LEU A 169 35.22 2.50 -2.42
CA LEU A 169 34.16 1.91 -1.57
C LEU A 169 33.54 2.95 -0.64
N ASP A 170 32.21 3.05 -0.64
CA ASP A 170 31.47 3.96 0.25
C ASP A 170 30.48 3.24 1.15
N LYS A 171 29.91 2.10 0.70
CA LYS A 171 28.97 1.32 1.49
C LYS A 171 29.03 -0.15 1.12
N ALA A 172 28.87 -1.02 2.12
CA ALA A 172 28.66 -2.44 1.94
C ALA A 172 27.62 -2.97 2.92
N THR A 173 26.91 -4.03 2.56
CA THR A 173 25.81 -4.58 3.38
C THR A 173 26.13 -5.95 3.96
N PHE A 174 26.23 -6.97 3.12
CA PHE A 174 26.50 -8.35 3.54
C PHE A 174 27.09 -9.19 2.41
N ALA A 175 27.76 -10.27 2.79
CA ALA A 175 28.06 -11.40 1.92
C ALA A 175 26.98 -12.48 2.05
N PHE A 176 26.81 -13.35 1.07
CA PHE A 176 25.75 -14.35 1.09
C PHE A 176 25.99 -15.55 0.17
N ASP A 177 25.30 -16.65 0.49
CA ASP A 177 25.12 -17.83 -0.35
C ASP A 177 23.62 -18.04 -0.64
N GLY A 178 23.25 -18.03 -1.91
CA GLY A 178 21.85 -18.04 -2.35
C GLY A 178 21.60 -17.03 -3.48
N GLU A 179 20.36 -16.56 -3.59
CA GLU A 179 19.95 -15.48 -4.49
C GLU A 179 19.20 -14.37 -3.72
N LEU A 180 19.28 -13.13 -4.23
CA LEU A 180 18.56 -12.00 -3.65
C LEU A 180 17.08 -12.07 -4.02
N ALA A 181 16.19 -11.87 -3.04
CA ALA A 181 14.75 -11.87 -3.25
C ALA A 181 14.26 -10.71 -4.15
N TRP A 182 15.02 -9.60 -4.19
CA TRP A 182 14.83 -8.49 -5.13
C TRP A 182 16.17 -7.83 -5.46
N GLY A 183 16.20 -7.01 -6.50
CA GLY A 183 17.43 -6.47 -7.10
C GLY A 183 18.16 -5.36 -6.32
N ALA A 184 18.18 -5.37 -4.98
CA ALA A 184 18.81 -4.33 -4.17
C ALA A 184 19.90 -4.87 -3.23
N ILE A 185 20.86 -4.02 -2.85
CA ILE A 185 21.97 -4.40 -1.96
C ILE A 185 21.52 -4.78 -0.53
N ASN A 186 20.31 -4.40 -0.13
CA ASN A 186 19.70 -4.68 1.17
C ASN A 186 18.58 -5.73 1.07
N ALA A 187 18.54 -6.51 -0.01
CA ALA A 187 17.54 -7.56 -0.20
C ALA A 187 17.71 -8.73 0.77
N THR A 188 16.62 -9.42 1.08
CA THR A 188 16.71 -10.69 1.80
C THR A 188 17.30 -11.78 0.90
N VAL A 189 18.04 -12.71 1.49
CA VAL A 189 18.66 -13.83 0.76
C VAL A 189 17.75 -15.06 0.82
N GLN A 190 17.47 -15.66 -0.34
CA GLN A 190 16.76 -16.94 -0.48
C GLN A 190 17.74 -18.04 -0.88
N ALA A 191 17.45 -19.26 -0.44
CA ALA A 191 18.24 -20.43 -0.81
C ALA A 191 18.01 -20.78 -2.29
N VAL A 192 18.79 -21.74 -2.78
CA VAL A 192 18.71 -22.23 -4.15
C VAL A 192 18.42 -23.72 -4.10
N LYS A 193 17.43 -24.16 -4.88
CA LYS A 193 17.06 -25.56 -5.03
C LYS A 193 18.16 -26.32 -5.78
N ALA A 194 18.11 -27.64 -5.73
CA ALA A 194 19.09 -28.49 -6.42
C ALA A 194 19.14 -28.29 -7.95
N ASP A 195 18.06 -27.76 -8.54
CA ASP A 195 17.94 -27.43 -9.97
C ASP A 195 18.48 -26.03 -10.33
N GLY A 196 18.92 -25.24 -9.35
CA GLY A 196 19.44 -23.88 -9.55
C GLY A 196 18.38 -22.77 -9.47
N SER A 197 17.10 -23.10 -9.25
CA SER A 197 16.03 -22.10 -9.05
C SER A 197 15.98 -21.58 -7.60
N VAL A 198 15.36 -20.41 -7.40
CA VAL A 198 15.20 -19.80 -6.07
C VAL A 198 14.23 -20.64 -5.22
N ASP A 199 14.66 -20.94 -3.99
CA ASP A 199 13.82 -21.55 -2.96
C ASP A 199 13.17 -20.45 -2.11
N TRP A 200 11.93 -20.10 -2.44
CA TRP A 200 11.18 -19.05 -1.74
C TRP A 200 10.74 -19.45 -0.32
N ASP A 201 10.83 -20.73 0.03
CA ASP A 201 10.42 -21.26 1.34
C ASP A 201 11.58 -21.33 2.34
N ILE A 202 12.82 -21.23 1.85
CA ILE A 202 14.03 -21.41 2.65
C ILE A 202 14.95 -20.20 2.48
N LYS A 203 15.30 -19.55 3.60
CA LYS A 203 16.29 -18.45 3.59
C LYS A 203 17.68 -18.96 3.21
N GLY A 204 18.39 -18.17 2.40
CA GLY A 204 19.80 -18.40 2.11
C GLY A 204 20.70 -17.99 3.27
N ALA A 205 22.01 -18.23 3.15
CA ALA A 205 22.97 -17.81 4.17
C ALA A 205 23.34 -16.34 3.95
N GLN A 206 23.31 -15.54 5.03
CA GLN A 206 23.70 -14.14 5.03
C GLN A 206 24.78 -13.92 6.09
N PHE A 207 25.82 -13.18 5.72
CA PHE A 207 26.96 -12.83 6.57
C PHE A 207 27.13 -11.32 6.59
N ASP A 208 26.72 -10.68 7.70
CA ASP A 208 26.69 -9.23 7.81
C ASP A 208 28.10 -8.62 7.89
N VAL A 209 28.27 -7.43 7.30
CA VAL A 209 29.47 -6.61 7.47
C VAL A 209 29.59 -6.14 8.92
N ASP A 210 30.80 -6.24 9.47
CA ASP A 210 31.21 -5.64 10.75
C ASP A 210 31.74 -4.23 10.52
N TRP A 211 32.72 -4.06 9.61
CA TRP A 211 33.27 -2.77 9.24
C TRP A 211 33.86 -2.75 7.83
N ILE A 212 34.05 -1.54 7.29
CA ILE A 212 34.77 -1.27 6.04
C ILE A 212 35.86 -0.22 6.24
N ILE A 213 36.85 -0.16 5.34
CA ILE A 213 37.70 1.03 5.14
C ILE A 213 37.20 1.74 3.88
N ALA A 214 36.51 2.85 4.08
CA ALA A 214 35.86 3.61 3.02
C ALA A 214 36.86 4.43 2.18
N CYS A 215 36.38 5.01 1.09
CA CYS A 215 37.14 5.84 0.15
C CYS A 215 37.77 7.08 0.80
N THR A 216 37.25 7.49 1.96
CA THR A 216 37.73 8.60 2.79
C THR A 216 39.00 8.23 3.58
N GLY A 217 39.34 6.95 3.66
CA GLY A 217 40.39 6.44 4.57
C GLY A 217 39.91 6.29 6.02
N GLN A 218 38.60 6.34 6.26
CA GLN A 218 37.98 6.04 7.55
C GLN A 218 37.59 4.57 7.63
N LYS A 219 37.83 3.96 8.78
CA LYS A 219 37.32 2.64 9.13
C LYS A 219 35.98 2.80 9.85
N ILE A 220 34.90 2.31 9.26
CA ILE A 220 33.53 2.58 9.70
C ILE A 220 32.82 1.25 9.97
N ASN A 221 32.20 1.11 11.14
CA ASN A 221 31.43 -0.09 11.48
C ASN A 221 30.00 -0.08 10.90
N TRP A 222 29.26 -1.16 11.10
CA TRP A 222 27.86 -1.31 10.69
C TRP A 222 26.92 -0.25 11.27
N ASP A 223 27.20 0.23 12.48
CA ASP A 223 26.37 1.22 13.18
C ASP A 223 26.67 2.66 12.72
N GLY A 224 27.68 2.84 11.86
CA GLY A 224 28.12 4.13 11.33
C GLY A 224 29.23 4.81 12.15
N ASP A 225 29.74 4.17 13.20
CA ASP A 225 30.82 4.71 14.01
C ASP A 225 32.17 4.65 13.27
N VAL A 226 32.89 5.77 13.28
CA VAL A 226 34.28 5.86 12.81
C VAL A 226 35.22 5.28 13.87
N LEU A 227 35.78 4.11 13.60
CA LEU A 227 36.69 3.38 14.50
C LEU A 227 38.13 3.90 14.44
N SER A 228 38.59 4.30 13.25
CA SER A 228 39.92 4.88 13.01
C SER A 228 39.96 5.64 11.69
N GLU A 229 40.92 6.56 11.54
CA GLU A 229 41.05 7.44 10.37
C GLU A 229 42.49 7.43 9.82
N GLY A 230 42.66 7.95 8.60
CA GLY A 230 43.98 8.12 7.99
C GLY A 230 44.55 6.86 7.35
N HIS A 231 43.71 5.86 7.06
CA HIS A 231 44.13 4.64 6.38
C HIS A 231 44.66 4.96 4.96
N PRO A 232 45.81 4.37 4.58
CA PRO A 232 46.45 4.65 3.30
C PRO A 232 45.63 4.07 2.15
N LEU A 233 45.90 4.51 0.92
CA LEU A 233 45.10 4.18 -0.26
C LEU A 233 44.97 2.66 -0.47
N GLU A 234 46.05 1.91 -0.26
CA GLU A 234 46.12 0.46 -0.37
C GLU A 234 45.20 -0.31 0.61
N GLU A 235 44.79 0.31 1.70
CA GLU A 235 43.86 -0.28 2.68
C GLU A 235 42.40 0.05 2.37
N ARG A 236 42.12 1.02 1.49
CA ARG A 236 40.75 1.38 1.10
C ARG A 236 40.11 0.27 0.29
N GLY A 237 38.84 -0.01 0.58
CA GLY A 237 38.12 -1.15 0.00
C GLY A 237 38.24 -2.45 0.79
N GLN A 238 38.91 -2.43 1.96
CA GLN A 238 38.90 -3.55 2.89
C GLN A 238 37.54 -3.66 3.59
N VAL A 239 37.09 -4.89 3.78
CA VAL A 239 35.83 -5.27 4.41
C VAL A 239 36.10 -6.39 5.42
N GLN A 240 35.42 -6.34 6.55
CA GLN A 240 35.36 -7.43 7.52
C GLN A 240 33.91 -7.80 7.79
N LEU A 241 33.61 -9.10 7.79
CA LEU A 241 32.33 -9.66 8.22
C LEU A 241 32.32 -9.90 9.74
N LYS A 242 31.13 -9.84 10.35
CA LYS A 242 30.93 -10.19 11.77
C LYS A 242 31.31 -11.63 12.06
N ASP A 243 30.99 -12.54 11.13
CA ASP A 243 31.45 -13.92 11.18
C ASP A 243 32.87 -14.05 10.61
N THR A 244 33.84 -14.12 11.51
CA THR A 244 35.27 -14.27 11.18
C THR A 244 35.66 -15.69 10.77
N THR A 245 34.73 -16.65 10.74
CA THR A 245 34.99 -18.03 10.31
C THR A 245 34.74 -18.26 8.82
N VAL A 246 34.12 -17.30 8.14
CA VAL A 246 33.79 -17.34 6.72
C VAL A 246 35.07 -17.39 5.88
N ASN A 247 35.17 -18.38 5.00
CA ASN A 247 36.31 -18.61 4.11
C ASN A 247 35.82 -19.16 2.77
N GLY A 248 36.46 -18.76 1.68
CA GLY A 248 36.10 -19.21 0.33
C GLY A 248 35.33 -18.17 -0.46
N GLU A 249 34.78 -18.58 -1.59
CA GLU A 249 34.05 -17.69 -2.49
C GLU A 249 32.61 -17.49 -2.03
N HIS A 250 32.20 -16.23 -1.87
CA HIS A 250 30.84 -15.83 -1.52
C HIS A 250 30.41 -14.62 -2.37
N LYS A 251 29.10 -14.47 -2.59
CA LYS A 251 28.54 -13.29 -3.25
C LYS A 251 28.53 -12.10 -2.29
N PHE A 252 28.76 -10.89 -2.78
CA PHE A 252 28.88 -9.70 -1.94
C PHE A 252 28.20 -8.47 -2.56
N ASN A 253 27.61 -7.64 -1.69
CA ASN A 253 26.86 -6.43 -2.06
C ASN A 253 27.57 -5.16 -1.56
N TYR A 254 27.84 -4.22 -2.47
CA TYR A 254 28.52 -2.96 -2.13
C TYR A 254 28.24 -1.83 -3.14
N ALA A 255 28.68 -0.61 -2.80
CA ALA A 255 28.64 0.54 -3.69
C ALA A 255 29.84 1.47 -3.49
N THR A 256 30.24 2.15 -4.56
CA THR A 256 31.39 3.07 -4.58
C THR A 256 30.95 4.52 -4.80
N ARG A 257 31.77 5.50 -4.42
CA ARG A 257 31.66 6.91 -4.87
C ARG A 257 32.62 7.14 -6.04
N GLN A 258 32.27 6.54 -7.17
CA GLN A 258 33.07 6.51 -8.40
C GLN A 258 33.33 7.93 -8.94
N PRO A 259 34.57 8.32 -9.28
CA PRO A 259 34.84 9.56 -10.00
C PRO A 259 34.19 9.60 -11.39
N VAL A 260 33.85 10.80 -11.87
CA VAL A 260 33.16 11.00 -13.15
C VAL A 260 34.02 10.52 -14.33
N GLU A 261 35.33 10.74 -14.28
CA GLU A 261 36.30 10.25 -15.26
C GLU A 261 36.38 8.71 -15.35
N HIS A 262 35.83 8.01 -14.36
CA HIS A 262 35.74 6.55 -14.31
C HIS A 262 34.31 6.04 -14.48
N GLY A 263 33.39 6.87 -14.98
CA GLY A 263 32.00 6.51 -15.26
C GLY A 263 31.03 6.76 -14.10
N GLY A 264 31.48 7.42 -13.04
CA GLY A 264 30.63 7.90 -11.95
C GLY A 264 29.73 9.06 -12.37
N TYR A 265 28.87 9.49 -11.45
CA TYR A 265 27.91 10.57 -11.68
C TYR A 265 27.99 11.59 -10.55
N LEU A 266 27.97 12.89 -10.88
CA LEU A 266 27.92 13.97 -9.89
C LEU A 266 26.48 14.48 -9.75
N ILE A 267 25.88 14.31 -8.57
CA ILE A 267 24.55 14.83 -8.25
C ILE A 267 24.69 16.33 -7.99
N PRO A 268 24.12 17.22 -8.82
CA PRO A 268 24.26 18.66 -8.62
C PRO A 268 23.34 19.15 -7.48
N ARG A 269 23.65 20.34 -6.96
CA ARG A 269 22.80 21.05 -5.99
C ARG A 269 21.36 21.17 -6.50
N ASN A 270 20.42 20.98 -5.61
CA ASN A 270 18.96 20.95 -5.79
C ASN A 270 18.44 19.91 -6.80
N ALA A 271 19.25 18.92 -7.19
CA ALA A 271 18.75 17.79 -7.94
C ALA A 271 17.92 16.86 -7.05
N VAL A 272 16.85 16.31 -7.63
CA VAL A 272 16.10 15.20 -7.05
C VAL A 272 16.99 13.97 -6.90
N GLN A 273 16.89 13.30 -5.77
CA GLN A 273 17.72 12.15 -5.42
C GLN A 273 16.97 11.14 -4.55
N HIS A 274 17.52 9.95 -4.46
CA HIS A 274 17.17 8.94 -3.48
C HIS A 274 18.36 8.71 -2.54
N ASN A 275 18.13 8.45 -1.26
CA ASN A 275 19.21 8.22 -0.28
C ASN A 275 19.18 6.84 0.40
N ARG A 276 18.23 5.96 0.04
CA ARG A 276 18.03 4.62 0.62
C ARG A 276 17.81 3.54 -0.45
N PRO A 277 18.50 2.38 -0.41
CA PRO A 277 19.65 2.08 0.42
C PRO A 277 20.90 2.91 0.05
N LEU A 278 20.91 3.53 -1.14
CA LEU A 278 22.05 4.25 -1.73
C LEU A 278 21.71 5.70 -2.08
N HIS A 279 22.73 6.57 -2.12
CA HIS A 279 22.62 7.97 -2.52
C HIS A 279 22.81 8.12 -4.04
N VAL A 280 21.70 8.22 -4.76
CA VAL A 280 21.67 8.17 -6.24
C VAL A 280 20.75 9.24 -6.84
N PRO A 281 21.02 9.72 -8.06
CA PRO A 281 20.11 10.63 -8.76
C PRO A 281 18.86 9.89 -9.26
N LEU A 282 17.79 10.64 -9.50
CA LEU A 282 16.63 10.17 -10.28
C LEU A 282 16.78 10.65 -11.72
N LEU A 283 16.94 9.72 -12.65
CA LEU A 283 17.32 10.01 -14.06
C LEU A 283 16.19 9.75 -15.06
N GLY A 284 15.13 9.06 -14.65
CA GLY A 284 13.95 8.75 -15.44
C GLY A 284 12.89 9.85 -15.40
N SER A 285 11.64 9.45 -15.58
CA SER A 285 10.49 10.35 -15.55
C SER A 285 10.15 10.82 -14.13
N VAL A 286 9.10 11.65 -14.02
CA VAL A 286 8.56 12.08 -12.71
C VAL A 286 8.04 10.92 -11.87
N ASN A 287 7.83 9.73 -12.45
CA ASN A 287 7.38 8.55 -11.72
C ASN A 287 8.50 7.90 -10.88
N GLN A 288 9.78 8.23 -11.11
CA GLN A 288 10.84 7.87 -10.15
C GLN A 288 10.82 8.72 -8.88
N MET A 289 10.12 9.87 -8.92
CA MET A 289 9.95 10.71 -7.75
C MET A 289 8.91 10.08 -6.82
N GLY A 290 9.03 10.35 -5.54
CA GLY A 290 8.05 9.93 -4.53
C GLY A 290 8.28 10.71 -3.26
N ASN A 291 7.25 10.88 -2.44
CA ASN A 291 7.31 11.71 -1.24
C ASN A 291 7.20 10.85 0.04
N ALA A 292 7.55 11.45 1.17
CA ALA A 292 6.93 11.08 2.44
C ALA A 292 5.55 11.75 2.47
N ALA A 293 4.49 10.98 2.76
CA ALA A 293 3.13 11.46 2.55
C ALA A 293 2.72 12.60 3.52
N ASP A 294 3.47 12.82 4.61
CA ASP A 294 3.29 13.93 5.55
C ASP A 294 3.76 15.29 4.98
N GLY A 295 4.88 15.31 4.25
CA GLY A 295 5.39 16.52 3.59
C GLY A 295 4.37 17.15 2.65
N GLU A 296 3.63 16.32 1.92
CA GLU A 296 2.54 16.74 1.02
C GLU A 296 1.39 17.41 1.80
N GLN A 297 0.99 16.83 2.94
CA GLN A 297 -0.08 17.38 3.78
C GLN A 297 0.29 18.75 4.38
N TRP A 298 1.55 18.94 4.80
CA TRP A 298 2.03 20.23 5.31
C TRP A 298 2.22 21.25 4.20
N TYR A 299 2.65 20.82 3.01
CA TYR A 299 2.74 21.70 1.86
C TYR A 299 1.36 22.23 1.45
N MET A 300 0.32 21.40 1.55
CA MET A 300 -1.06 21.83 1.34
C MET A 300 -1.50 22.92 2.34
N ASP A 301 -1.17 22.77 3.62
CA ASP A 301 -1.43 23.81 4.64
C ASP A 301 -0.62 25.09 4.36
N ALA A 302 0.62 24.96 3.89
CA ALA A 302 1.44 26.10 3.48
C ALA A 302 0.79 26.88 2.33
N CYS A 303 0.34 26.18 1.29
CA CYS A 303 -0.39 26.77 0.17
C CYS A 303 -1.71 27.42 0.64
N TYR A 304 -2.44 26.75 1.53
CA TYR A 304 -3.66 27.29 2.12
C TYR A 304 -3.41 28.61 2.86
N LEU A 305 -2.39 28.66 3.73
CA LEU A 305 -2.05 29.89 4.47
C LEU A 305 -1.62 31.02 3.53
N LEU A 306 -0.77 30.74 2.53
CA LEU A 306 -0.36 31.74 1.55
C LEU A 306 -1.55 32.25 0.75
N TRP A 307 -2.48 31.38 0.34
CA TRP A 307 -3.73 31.78 -0.31
C TRP A 307 -4.59 32.65 0.61
N ARG A 308 -4.78 32.28 1.88
CA ARG A 308 -5.54 33.09 2.86
C ARG A 308 -4.89 34.45 3.12
N ILE A 309 -3.56 34.54 3.06
CA ILE A 309 -2.81 35.79 3.26
C ILE A 309 -2.88 36.71 2.03
N THR A 310 -2.74 36.16 0.83
CA THR A 310 -2.50 36.94 -0.41
C THR A 310 -3.70 37.00 -1.35
N SER A 311 -4.63 36.05 -1.24
CA SER A 311 -5.70 35.77 -2.21
C SER A 311 -5.21 35.44 -3.63
N GLU A 312 -3.91 35.12 -3.83
CA GLU A 312 -3.38 34.80 -5.15
C GLU A 312 -3.83 33.40 -5.65
N PRO A 313 -4.34 33.27 -6.89
CA PRO A 313 -4.84 32.00 -7.41
C PRO A 313 -3.81 30.88 -7.49
N ARG A 314 -2.51 31.19 -7.66
CA ARG A 314 -1.45 30.17 -7.80
C ARG A 314 -1.34 29.26 -6.58
N TYR A 315 -1.48 29.81 -5.38
CA TYR A 315 -1.42 29.04 -4.14
C TYR A 315 -2.64 28.14 -4.00
N LYS A 316 -3.82 28.63 -4.39
CA LYS A 316 -5.04 27.81 -4.38
C LYS A 316 -4.94 26.64 -5.36
N LYS A 317 -4.46 26.87 -6.59
CA LYS A 317 -4.27 25.81 -7.59
C LYS A 317 -3.27 24.76 -7.12
N ALA A 318 -2.14 25.19 -6.53
CA ALA A 318 -1.16 24.27 -5.93
C ALA A 318 -1.76 23.46 -4.78
N MET A 319 -2.52 24.11 -3.88
CA MET A 319 -3.25 23.46 -2.80
C MET A 319 -4.26 22.42 -3.32
N ASP A 320 -5.07 22.77 -4.33
CA ASP A 320 -6.10 21.86 -4.87
C ASP A 320 -5.46 20.64 -5.58
N ALA A 321 -4.35 20.84 -6.30
CA ALA A 321 -3.60 19.74 -6.91
C ALA A 321 -2.92 18.83 -5.87
N CYS A 322 -2.35 19.43 -4.83
CA CYS A 322 -1.79 18.71 -3.68
C CYS A 322 -2.87 17.89 -2.97
N ARG A 323 -4.06 18.48 -2.76
CA ARG A 323 -5.24 17.79 -2.21
C ARG A 323 -5.67 16.61 -3.07
N PHE A 324 -5.78 16.80 -4.38
CA PHE A 324 -6.11 15.72 -5.32
C PHE A 324 -5.18 14.53 -5.09
N THR A 325 -3.88 14.80 -5.05
CA THR A 325 -2.83 13.79 -4.88
C THR A 325 -2.88 13.14 -3.49
N ALA A 326 -3.07 13.91 -2.42
CA ALA A 326 -3.21 13.37 -1.06
C ALA A 326 -4.46 12.48 -0.89
N ILE A 327 -5.58 12.81 -1.55
CA ILE A 327 -6.78 11.96 -1.57
C ILE A 327 -6.51 10.66 -2.32
N GLU A 328 -5.77 10.72 -3.41
CA GLU A 328 -5.37 9.54 -4.17
C GLU A 328 -4.53 8.56 -3.32
N TYR A 329 -3.63 9.06 -2.46
CA TYR A 329 -2.83 8.20 -1.56
C TYR A 329 -3.68 7.36 -0.59
N THR A 330 -4.90 7.81 -0.29
CA THR A 330 -5.80 7.09 0.63
C THR A 330 -6.53 5.92 -0.02
N GLN A 331 -6.44 5.80 -1.36
CA GLN A 331 -7.09 4.76 -2.13
C GLN A 331 -6.18 3.54 -2.28
N ILE A 332 -5.76 2.98 -1.15
CA ILE A 332 -4.67 1.99 -1.03
C ILE A 332 -4.87 0.75 -1.92
N ASP A 333 -6.11 0.29 -2.09
CA ASP A 333 -6.41 -0.90 -2.90
C ASP A 333 -7.08 -0.55 -4.27
N SER A 334 -7.15 0.73 -4.66
CA SER A 334 -7.93 1.12 -5.84
C SER A 334 -7.29 0.77 -7.18
N SER A 335 -5.96 0.74 -7.18
CA SER A 335 -5.17 0.33 -8.32
C SER A 335 -5.01 -1.17 -8.42
N ASP A 336 -5.17 -1.92 -7.33
CA ASP A 336 -4.91 -3.37 -7.28
C ASP A 336 -5.76 -4.11 -8.30
N ARG A 337 -5.17 -5.14 -8.90
CA ARG A 337 -5.84 -6.04 -9.85
C ARG A 337 -5.48 -7.48 -9.50
N PHE A 338 -6.38 -8.42 -9.77
CA PHE A 338 -6.02 -9.85 -9.72
C PHE A 338 -5.04 -10.20 -10.83
N PHE A 339 -5.30 -9.69 -12.05
CA PHE A 339 -4.43 -9.74 -13.21
C PHE A 339 -4.55 -8.42 -13.98
N ARG A 340 -3.47 -7.96 -14.59
CA ARG A 340 -3.39 -6.62 -15.19
C ARG A 340 -2.96 -6.66 -16.66
N GLN A 341 -3.63 -5.87 -17.49
CA GLN A 341 -3.11 -5.48 -18.80
C GLN A 341 -2.07 -4.36 -18.61
N SER A 342 -0.82 -4.59 -19.01
CA SER A 342 0.25 -3.60 -18.90
C SER A 342 1.24 -3.71 -20.04
N ARG A 343 1.59 -2.56 -20.63
CA ARG A 343 2.64 -2.45 -21.67
C ARG A 343 4.03 -2.16 -21.10
N ALA A 344 4.12 -1.84 -19.82
CA ALA A 344 5.38 -1.55 -19.13
C ALA A 344 5.94 -2.80 -18.44
N GLU A 345 5.06 -3.62 -17.86
CA GLU A 345 5.44 -4.81 -17.12
C GLU A 345 5.82 -5.95 -18.05
N LEU A 346 6.84 -6.73 -17.68
CA LEU A 346 7.30 -7.90 -18.45
C LEU A 346 6.78 -9.22 -17.87
N THR A 347 6.52 -9.28 -16.56
CA THR A 347 5.99 -10.46 -15.87
C THR A 347 4.46 -10.55 -16.01
N PRO A 348 3.88 -11.75 -16.19
CA PRO A 348 2.43 -11.93 -16.19
C PRO A 348 1.80 -11.62 -14.82
N TYR A 349 2.57 -11.72 -13.74
CA TYR A 349 2.10 -11.47 -12.37
C TYR A 349 2.70 -10.17 -11.86
N THR A 350 1.86 -9.14 -11.73
CA THR A 350 2.27 -7.77 -11.38
C THR A 350 1.80 -7.34 -10.00
N ASP A 351 0.76 -7.99 -9.48
CA ASP A 351 0.05 -7.61 -8.27
C ASP A 351 -0.03 -8.85 -7.36
N GLY A 352 0.28 -8.70 -6.07
CA GLY A 352 0.14 -9.75 -5.07
C GLY A 352 0.93 -11.05 -5.35
N ILE A 353 0.39 -12.18 -4.90
CA ILE A 353 0.98 -13.52 -5.01
C ILE A 353 0.06 -14.36 -5.90
N ALA A 354 0.59 -14.77 -7.06
CA ALA A 354 -0.15 -15.53 -8.06
C ALA A 354 0.46 -16.91 -8.31
N TYR A 355 -0.40 -17.85 -8.69
CA TYR A 355 -0.05 -19.22 -9.04
C TYR A 355 -0.64 -19.60 -10.39
N GLN A 356 -0.02 -20.60 -10.99
CA GLN A 356 -0.49 -21.27 -12.19
C GLN A 356 -0.50 -22.76 -11.95
N PHE A 357 -1.54 -23.42 -12.43
CA PHE A 357 -1.60 -24.87 -12.51
C PHE A 357 -2.44 -25.30 -13.70
N THR A 358 -2.24 -26.54 -14.12
CA THR A 358 -2.82 -27.10 -15.33
C THR A 358 -3.47 -28.45 -15.09
N TYR A 359 -4.42 -28.78 -15.96
CA TYR A 359 -4.96 -30.12 -16.08
C TYR A 359 -4.98 -30.57 -17.55
N PRO A 360 -4.30 -31.67 -17.92
CA PRO A 360 -3.44 -32.51 -17.07
C PRO A 360 -2.23 -31.76 -16.50
N SER A 361 -1.75 -32.18 -15.33
CA SER A 361 -0.68 -31.49 -14.58
C SER A 361 0.68 -31.49 -15.26
N GLU A 362 0.88 -32.36 -16.25
CA GLU A 362 2.12 -32.49 -17.01
C GLU A 362 2.23 -31.45 -18.13
N VAL A 363 1.15 -30.71 -18.42
CA VAL A 363 1.17 -29.66 -19.44
C VAL A 363 1.76 -28.38 -18.84
N GLU A 364 2.80 -27.84 -19.47
CA GLU A 364 3.44 -26.59 -19.09
C GLU A 364 3.06 -25.45 -20.06
N PRO A 365 2.17 -24.52 -19.67
CA PRO A 365 1.86 -23.33 -20.45
C PRO A 365 3.02 -22.35 -20.43
N VAL A 366 3.23 -21.67 -21.55
CA VAL A 366 4.14 -20.53 -21.63
C VAL A 366 3.35 -19.25 -21.37
N LEU A 367 3.73 -18.52 -20.32
CA LEU A 367 3.16 -17.23 -19.97
C LEU A 367 4.08 -16.09 -20.43
N ALA A 368 3.50 -15.10 -21.10
CA ALA A 368 4.21 -13.88 -21.51
C ALA A 368 3.25 -12.69 -21.60
N ARG A 369 3.67 -11.62 -22.26
CA ARG A 369 2.81 -10.49 -22.63
C ARG A 369 2.93 -10.15 -24.12
N ASP A 370 1.83 -9.69 -24.71
CA ASP A 370 1.85 -9.17 -26.08
C ASP A 370 2.13 -7.66 -26.14
N SER A 371 2.22 -7.10 -27.35
CA SER A 371 2.47 -5.67 -27.57
C SER A 371 1.35 -4.75 -27.08
N MET A 372 0.17 -5.29 -26.82
CA MET A 372 -0.96 -4.55 -26.25
C MET A 372 -0.99 -4.64 -24.72
N GLY A 373 -0.11 -5.45 -24.13
CA GLY A 373 0.05 -5.64 -22.70
C GLY A 373 -0.81 -6.75 -22.10
N TYR A 374 -1.52 -7.53 -22.93
CA TYR A 374 -2.29 -8.68 -22.44
C TYR A 374 -1.35 -9.79 -22.02
N ILE A 375 -1.68 -10.48 -20.94
CA ILE A 375 -1.02 -11.73 -20.55
C ILE A 375 -1.38 -12.79 -21.60
N THR A 376 -0.39 -13.46 -22.14
CA THR A 376 -0.56 -14.50 -23.15
C THR A 376 -0.34 -15.85 -22.51
N VAL A 377 -1.28 -16.77 -22.71
CA VAL A 377 -1.18 -18.16 -22.25
C VAL A 377 -1.11 -19.05 -23.47
N ASP A 378 0.07 -19.57 -23.78
CA ASP A 378 0.29 -20.48 -24.90
C ASP A 378 0.39 -21.92 -24.40
N CYS A 379 -0.43 -22.80 -24.94
CA CYS A 379 -0.49 -24.21 -24.55
C CYS A 379 -0.40 -25.09 -25.79
N GLU A 380 0.60 -25.98 -25.85
CA GLU A 380 0.89 -26.81 -27.03
C GLU A 380 -0.07 -27.99 -27.23
N THR A 381 -0.91 -28.28 -26.23
CA THR A 381 -1.89 -29.38 -26.26
C THR A 381 -3.22 -28.96 -25.66
N ALA A 382 -4.24 -29.82 -25.75
CA ALA A 382 -5.48 -29.66 -25.00
C ALA A 382 -5.19 -29.61 -23.50
N ALA A 383 -5.69 -28.57 -22.82
CA ALA A 383 -5.51 -28.41 -21.39
C ALA A 383 -6.52 -27.42 -20.79
N GLN A 384 -6.63 -27.47 -19.47
CA GLN A 384 -7.16 -26.38 -18.65
C GLN A 384 -5.99 -25.67 -17.98
N VAL A 385 -5.95 -24.35 -18.06
CA VAL A 385 -4.94 -23.53 -17.40
C VAL A 385 -5.67 -22.60 -16.43
N SER A 386 -5.29 -22.68 -15.16
CA SER A 386 -5.82 -21.82 -14.11
C SER A 386 -4.76 -20.80 -13.70
N LEU A 387 -5.13 -19.54 -13.71
CA LEU A 387 -4.39 -18.43 -13.13
C LEU A 387 -5.08 -18.03 -11.84
N GLU A 388 -4.35 -18.04 -10.73
CA GLU A 388 -4.89 -17.78 -9.39
C GLU A 388 -4.15 -16.63 -8.71
N GLN A 389 -4.87 -15.81 -7.94
CA GLN A 389 -4.35 -14.72 -7.12
C GLN A 389 -4.90 -14.82 -5.71
N GLN A 390 -4.03 -14.75 -4.69
CA GLN A 390 -4.43 -14.95 -3.29
C GLN A 390 -4.03 -13.84 -2.30
N ALA A 391 -3.32 -12.79 -2.73
CA ALA A 391 -2.88 -11.69 -1.86
C ALA A 391 -3.55 -10.34 -2.14
N VAL A 392 -4.41 -10.27 -3.15
CA VAL A 392 -5.22 -9.07 -3.47
C VAL A 392 -6.63 -9.28 -2.96
N TRP A 393 -7.06 -8.44 -2.00
CA TRP A 393 -8.31 -8.63 -1.29
C TRP A 393 -9.21 -7.41 -1.37
N PHE A 394 -10.37 -7.56 -2.02
CA PHE A 394 -11.41 -6.54 -2.04
C PHE A 394 -12.48 -6.88 -1.01
N ARG A 395 -12.95 -5.85 -0.29
CA ARG A 395 -14.15 -5.96 0.53
C ARG A 395 -15.39 -5.71 -0.34
N ILE A 396 -16.35 -6.62 -0.32
CA ILE A 396 -17.40 -6.71 -1.34
C ILE A 396 -18.81 -6.73 -0.75
N THR A 397 -19.78 -6.35 -1.58
CA THR A 397 -21.21 -6.46 -1.32
C THR A 397 -21.89 -7.17 -2.51
N PRO A 398 -23.20 -7.50 -2.44
CA PRO A 398 -23.89 -8.11 -3.58
C PRO A 398 -23.94 -7.22 -4.83
N ASP A 399 -23.72 -5.91 -4.66
CA ASP A 399 -23.68 -4.92 -5.75
C ASP A 399 -22.30 -4.87 -6.43
N SER A 400 -21.25 -5.45 -5.83
CA SER A 400 -19.92 -5.45 -6.44
C SER A 400 -19.89 -6.33 -7.70
N LEU A 401 -19.05 -5.93 -8.66
CA LEU A 401 -18.92 -6.61 -9.95
C LEU A 401 -17.53 -7.24 -10.08
N VAL A 402 -17.48 -8.48 -10.53
CA VAL A 402 -16.24 -9.16 -10.90
C VAL A 402 -15.95 -8.84 -12.36
N ARG A 403 -14.95 -8.01 -12.60
CA ARG A 403 -14.43 -7.73 -13.94
C ARG A 403 -13.41 -8.81 -14.32
N THR A 404 -13.60 -9.43 -15.47
CA THR A 404 -12.64 -10.36 -16.08
C THR A 404 -12.52 -10.06 -17.57
N CYS A 405 -11.32 -9.71 -18.03
CA CYS A 405 -11.03 -9.51 -19.45
C CYS A 405 -10.31 -10.73 -20.01
N TYR A 406 -10.92 -11.45 -20.96
CA TYR A 406 -10.26 -12.59 -21.59
C TYR A 406 -10.63 -12.79 -23.07
N GLY A 407 -9.80 -13.53 -23.80
CA GLY A 407 -9.97 -13.87 -25.21
C GLY A 407 -9.05 -15.00 -25.66
N GLY A 408 -9.00 -15.27 -26.97
CA GLY A 408 -8.17 -16.32 -27.55
C GLY A 408 -8.97 -17.41 -28.26
N VAL A 409 -8.29 -18.32 -28.95
CA VAL A 409 -8.87 -19.47 -29.68
C VAL A 409 -7.86 -20.61 -29.68
N ASP A 410 -8.33 -21.79 -30.07
CA ASP A 410 -7.46 -22.93 -30.38
C ASP A 410 -6.84 -22.83 -31.78
N ASP A 411 -5.99 -23.78 -32.14
CA ASP A 411 -5.32 -23.89 -33.44
C ASP A 411 -6.28 -24.13 -34.62
N ASN A 412 -7.52 -24.53 -34.35
CA ASN A 412 -8.60 -24.65 -35.32
C ASN A 412 -9.48 -23.38 -35.38
N ASN A 413 -9.07 -22.31 -34.69
CA ASN A 413 -9.81 -21.06 -34.55
C ASN A 413 -11.17 -21.24 -33.83
N ALA A 414 -11.30 -22.28 -33.00
CA ALA A 414 -12.48 -22.49 -32.17
C ALA A 414 -12.39 -21.69 -30.85
N PRO A 415 -13.53 -21.20 -30.33
CA PRO A 415 -13.62 -20.53 -29.04
C PRO A 415 -13.10 -21.34 -27.85
N LEU A 416 -12.46 -20.65 -26.91
CA LEU A 416 -12.06 -21.16 -25.61
C LEU A 416 -13.20 -21.02 -24.60
N ASN A 417 -13.21 -21.91 -23.60
CA ASN A 417 -14.13 -21.81 -22.46
C ASN A 417 -13.39 -21.18 -21.29
N ALA A 418 -14.09 -20.39 -20.47
CA ALA A 418 -13.53 -19.88 -19.24
C ALA A 418 -14.53 -19.92 -18.07
N LYS A 419 -13.99 -20.00 -16.85
CA LYS A 419 -14.75 -19.83 -15.61
C LYS A 419 -13.95 -19.01 -14.60
N VAL A 420 -14.66 -18.32 -13.74
CA VAL A 420 -14.10 -17.57 -12.61
C VAL A 420 -14.54 -18.21 -11.31
N GLU A 421 -13.61 -18.37 -10.38
CA GLU A 421 -13.88 -18.82 -9.02
C GLU A 421 -13.39 -17.74 -8.03
N LEU A 422 -14.15 -17.54 -6.96
CA LEU A 422 -13.82 -16.64 -5.86
C LEU A 422 -13.94 -17.38 -4.53
N VAL A 423 -12.97 -17.18 -3.63
CA VAL A 423 -13.14 -17.51 -2.21
C VAL A 423 -13.56 -16.25 -1.48
N VAL A 424 -14.73 -16.28 -0.83
CA VAL A 424 -15.22 -15.16 -0.01
C VAL A 424 -15.29 -15.57 1.45
N SER A 425 -14.70 -14.76 2.32
CA SER A 425 -14.68 -14.98 3.77
C SER A 425 -15.06 -13.71 4.52
N PRO A 426 -15.73 -13.80 5.69
CA PRO A 426 -15.99 -12.62 6.52
C PRO A 426 -14.69 -11.98 7.05
N ASN A 427 -13.59 -12.74 7.11
CA ASN A 427 -12.28 -12.27 7.59
C ASN A 427 -11.18 -12.61 6.57
N LYS A 428 -9.99 -12.06 6.76
CA LYS A 428 -8.79 -12.29 5.92
C LYS A 428 -7.97 -13.53 6.33
N ASP A 429 -8.64 -14.56 6.84
CA ASP A 429 -7.97 -15.78 7.29
C ASP A 429 -7.75 -16.73 6.10
N GLU A 430 -6.48 -17.01 5.76
CA GLU A 430 -6.13 -17.92 4.67
C GLU A 430 -6.73 -19.32 4.88
N GLY A 431 -7.19 -19.96 3.80
CA GLY A 431 -7.82 -21.28 3.84
C GLY A 431 -9.24 -21.30 4.41
N SER A 432 -9.76 -20.17 4.89
CA SER A 432 -11.16 -20.00 5.28
C SER A 432 -12.04 -19.52 4.12
N GLY A 433 -13.36 -19.60 4.29
CA GLY A 433 -14.33 -19.00 3.38
C GLY A 433 -15.08 -19.99 2.50
N ILE A 434 -15.99 -19.44 1.70
CA ILE A 434 -16.90 -20.18 0.83
C ILE A 434 -16.46 -19.95 -0.61
N LYS A 435 -16.37 -21.04 -1.38
CA LYS A 435 -16.04 -20.99 -2.80
C LYS A 435 -17.28 -20.71 -3.64
N TYR A 436 -17.16 -19.72 -4.50
CA TYR A 436 -18.17 -19.29 -5.45
C TYR A 436 -17.61 -19.40 -6.87
N GLY A 437 -18.45 -19.73 -7.84
CA GLY A 437 -18.05 -19.84 -9.24
C GLY A 437 -19.06 -19.25 -10.21
N CYS A 438 -18.56 -18.85 -11.37
CA CYS A 438 -19.36 -18.37 -12.49
C CYS A 438 -18.67 -18.77 -13.81
N ALA A 439 -19.42 -19.39 -14.73
CA ALA A 439 -18.93 -19.66 -16.08
C ALA A 439 -19.01 -18.38 -16.93
N LEU A 440 -18.08 -18.22 -17.88
CA LEU A 440 -18.04 -17.09 -18.80
C LEU A 440 -18.54 -17.51 -20.19
N PRO A 441 -19.16 -16.59 -20.96
CA PRO A 441 -19.42 -16.81 -22.39
C PRO A 441 -18.11 -17.17 -23.11
N LYS A 442 -18.15 -18.13 -24.05
CA LYS A 442 -16.97 -18.56 -24.83
C LYS A 442 -16.29 -17.37 -25.53
N SER A 443 -14.98 -17.46 -25.73
CA SER A 443 -14.21 -16.40 -26.40
C SER A 443 -14.64 -16.20 -27.86
N VAL A 444 -14.36 -15.02 -28.43
CA VAL A 444 -14.86 -14.66 -29.77
C VAL A 444 -13.80 -14.76 -30.88
N SER A 445 -12.52 -14.47 -30.58
CA SER A 445 -11.43 -14.54 -31.58
C SER A 445 -10.04 -14.59 -30.93
N ASN A 446 -8.99 -14.77 -31.77
CA ASN A 446 -7.58 -14.74 -31.38
C ASN A 446 -7.02 -13.33 -31.09
N VAL A 447 -7.74 -12.25 -31.42
CA VAL A 447 -7.24 -10.87 -31.33
C VAL A 447 -8.12 -9.96 -30.46
N GLU A 448 -9.37 -10.35 -30.22
CA GLU A 448 -10.32 -9.58 -29.42
C GLU A 448 -10.39 -10.15 -28.00
N VAL A 449 -10.11 -9.28 -27.02
CA VAL A 449 -10.30 -9.54 -25.59
C VAL A 449 -11.61 -8.88 -25.17
N VAL A 450 -12.51 -9.65 -24.56
CA VAL A 450 -13.83 -9.18 -24.13
C VAL A 450 -13.81 -8.93 -22.63
N THR A 451 -14.35 -7.78 -22.21
CA THR A 451 -14.56 -7.44 -20.79
C THR A 451 -15.89 -8.00 -20.32
N HIS A 452 -15.86 -8.82 -19.27
CA HIS A 452 -17.06 -9.29 -18.58
C HIS A 452 -17.14 -8.63 -17.20
N ASP A 453 -18.16 -7.78 -16.99
CA ASP A 453 -18.50 -7.21 -15.68
C ASP A 453 -19.68 -8.00 -15.08
N ILE A 454 -19.38 -8.91 -14.17
CA ILE A 454 -20.34 -9.92 -13.70
C ILE A 454 -20.78 -9.54 -12.28
N PRO A 455 -22.08 -9.31 -12.03
CA PRO A 455 -22.57 -9.10 -10.68
C PRO A 455 -22.19 -10.28 -9.77
N LEU A 456 -21.72 -10.00 -8.55
CA LEU A 456 -21.42 -11.07 -7.59
C LEU A 456 -22.65 -11.94 -7.31
N SER A 457 -23.85 -11.37 -7.37
CA SER A 457 -25.11 -12.11 -7.29
C SER A 457 -25.30 -13.17 -8.39
N SER A 458 -24.48 -13.19 -9.45
CA SER A 458 -24.46 -14.26 -10.46
C SER A 458 -23.54 -15.42 -10.10
N PHE A 459 -22.71 -15.29 -9.06
CA PHE A 459 -21.81 -16.34 -8.61
C PHE A 459 -22.55 -17.28 -7.63
N THR A 460 -22.44 -18.59 -7.85
CA THR A 460 -23.10 -19.60 -7.04
C THR A 460 -22.08 -20.43 -6.26
N ARG A 461 -22.47 -20.97 -5.11
CA ARG A 461 -21.58 -21.80 -4.29
C ARG A 461 -21.14 -23.06 -5.05
N LEU A 462 -19.86 -23.42 -4.90
CA LEU A 462 -19.29 -24.62 -5.54
C LEU A 462 -19.43 -25.89 -4.69
N SER A 463 -19.66 -25.75 -3.38
CA SER A 463 -19.84 -26.88 -2.46
C SER A 463 -20.89 -26.57 -1.41
N LYS A 464 -21.53 -27.61 -0.91
CA LYS A 464 -22.51 -27.56 0.19
C LYS A 464 -21.79 -27.40 1.53
N ASP A 465 -22.54 -27.06 2.58
CA ASP A 465 -21.98 -26.86 3.92
C ASP A 465 -21.34 -28.13 4.52
N ASP A 466 -21.73 -29.33 4.04
CA ASP A 466 -21.15 -30.62 4.43
C ASP A 466 -19.88 -30.99 3.63
N GLY A 467 -19.46 -30.13 2.69
CA GLY A 467 -18.30 -30.33 1.82
C GLY A 467 -18.58 -31.13 0.55
N SER A 468 -19.80 -31.64 0.34
CA SER A 468 -20.19 -32.30 -0.90
C SER A 468 -20.39 -31.32 -2.05
N GLU A 469 -20.18 -31.77 -3.29
CA GLU A 469 -20.33 -30.94 -4.49
C GLU A 469 -21.79 -30.83 -4.93
N TYR A 470 -22.13 -29.73 -5.61
CA TYR A 470 -23.40 -29.63 -6.34
C TYR A 470 -23.32 -30.43 -7.64
N ILE A 471 -24.40 -31.14 -7.99
CA ILE A 471 -24.45 -31.94 -9.21
C ILE A 471 -24.91 -31.03 -10.36
N MET A 472 -23.94 -30.35 -10.97
CA MET A 472 -24.16 -29.43 -12.08
C MET A 472 -24.16 -30.16 -13.43
N ALA A 473 -24.77 -29.55 -14.45
CA ALA A 473 -24.73 -30.06 -15.81
C ALA A 473 -23.29 -30.08 -16.35
N ASP A 474 -22.88 -31.24 -16.90
CA ASP A 474 -21.56 -31.47 -17.46
C ASP A 474 -21.69 -32.49 -18.60
N LEU A 475 -21.13 -32.19 -19.77
CA LEU A 475 -21.26 -33.07 -20.94
C LEU A 475 -20.65 -34.46 -20.69
N ARG A 476 -19.65 -34.57 -19.82
CA ARG A 476 -19.03 -35.86 -19.46
C ARG A 476 -19.97 -36.74 -18.66
N ALA A 477 -20.98 -36.16 -17.99
CA ALA A 477 -22.02 -36.87 -17.25
C ALA A 477 -23.14 -37.42 -18.16
N ILE A 478 -23.02 -37.22 -19.48
CA ILE A 478 -24.00 -37.66 -20.46
C ILE A 478 -23.48 -38.85 -21.26
N SER A 479 -24.36 -39.83 -21.48
CA SER A 479 -24.14 -40.91 -22.44
C SER A 479 -25.41 -41.16 -23.26
N HIS A 480 -25.28 -41.27 -24.58
CA HIS A 480 -26.41 -41.40 -25.50
C HIS A 480 -26.05 -42.14 -26.80
N SER A 481 -27.08 -42.49 -27.59
CA SER A 481 -26.93 -43.05 -28.94
C SER A 481 -26.43 -42.02 -29.97
N ASP A 482 -25.83 -42.50 -31.07
CA ASP A 482 -25.15 -41.68 -32.10
C ASP A 482 -26.06 -40.64 -32.80
N ASP A 483 -27.38 -40.81 -32.75
CA ASP A 483 -28.35 -39.92 -33.38
C ASP A 483 -28.73 -38.70 -32.52
N ILE A 484 -28.44 -38.74 -31.22
CA ILE A 484 -28.63 -37.61 -30.30
C ILE A 484 -27.38 -36.74 -30.31
N VAL A 485 -27.56 -35.42 -30.28
CA VAL A 485 -26.45 -34.46 -30.24
C VAL A 485 -26.55 -33.65 -28.96
N SER A 486 -25.52 -33.74 -28.12
CA SER A 486 -25.45 -33.00 -26.86
C SER A 486 -24.34 -31.96 -26.91
N GLU A 487 -24.65 -30.75 -26.46
CA GLU A 487 -23.70 -29.66 -26.37
C GLU A 487 -23.71 -29.02 -24.98
N GLU A 488 -22.53 -28.68 -24.47
CA GLU A 488 -22.38 -27.84 -23.29
C GLU A 488 -22.18 -26.39 -23.71
N GLY A 489 -22.95 -25.51 -23.08
CA GLY A 489 -22.91 -24.08 -23.34
C GLY A 489 -23.29 -23.25 -22.12
N TYR A 490 -22.71 -22.06 -22.04
CA TYR A 490 -23.15 -21.02 -21.11
C TYR A 490 -24.50 -20.46 -21.57
N GLU A 491 -25.46 -20.38 -20.66
CA GLU A 491 -26.75 -19.75 -20.89
C GLU A 491 -27.02 -18.67 -19.83
N PRO A 492 -27.39 -17.43 -20.24
CA PRO A 492 -27.84 -16.41 -19.30
C PRO A 492 -29.31 -16.65 -18.89
N GLY A 493 -29.67 -16.32 -17.64
CA GLY A 493 -31.07 -16.26 -17.22
C GLY A 493 -31.76 -17.61 -17.05
N ILE A 494 -31.08 -18.56 -16.40
CA ILE A 494 -31.57 -19.91 -16.11
C ILE A 494 -32.67 -19.85 -15.04
N VAL A 495 -32.32 -20.03 -13.75
CA VAL A 495 -33.22 -19.90 -12.60
C VAL A 495 -32.83 -18.66 -11.81
N GLU A 496 -33.82 -17.89 -11.33
CA GLU A 496 -33.63 -16.64 -10.56
C GLU A 496 -32.82 -15.54 -11.30
N GLY A 497 -32.62 -15.69 -12.61
CA GLY A 497 -31.90 -14.73 -13.46
C GLY A 497 -30.39 -15.00 -13.58
N HIS A 498 -29.87 -16.04 -12.93
CA HIS A 498 -28.45 -16.39 -12.96
C HIS A 498 -28.04 -17.02 -14.30
N GLY A 499 -26.81 -16.79 -14.73
CA GLY A 499 -26.21 -17.48 -15.87
C GLY A 499 -25.37 -18.68 -15.42
N GLY A 500 -25.30 -19.72 -16.23
CA GLY A 500 -24.53 -20.92 -15.90
C GLY A 500 -24.36 -21.86 -17.10
N ASN A 501 -23.57 -22.92 -16.92
CA ASN A 501 -23.45 -23.95 -17.93
C ASN A 501 -24.67 -24.86 -17.90
N VAL A 502 -25.17 -25.18 -19.09
CA VAL A 502 -26.24 -26.15 -19.31
C VAL A 502 -25.77 -27.15 -20.35
N VAL A 503 -26.28 -28.37 -20.27
CA VAL A 503 -26.15 -29.33 -21.35
C VAL A 503 -27.48 -29.40 -22.07
N SER A 504 -27.46 -29.08 -23.36
CA SER A 504 -28.62 -29.15 -24.25
C SER A 504 -28.45 -30.29 -25.22
N SER A 505 -29.48 -31.13 -25.31
CA SER A 505 -29.44 -32.37 -26.06
C SER A 505 -30.62 -32.42 -27.04
N PHE A 506 -30.31 -32.60 -28.32
CA PHE A 506 -31.28 -32.66 -29.41
C PHE A 506 -31.65 -34.11 -29.73
N PHE A 507 -32.94 -34.41 -29.64
CA PHE A 507 -33.53 -35.73 -29.89
C PHE A 507 -34.28 -35.71 -31.23
N PRO A 508 -33.77 -36.37 -32.29
CA PRO A 508 -34.45 -36.39 -33.58
C PRO A 508 -35.73 -37.25 -33.54
N THR A 509 -35.71 -38.37 -32.82
CA THR A 509 -36.81 -39.34 -32.67
C THR A 509 -36.79 -39.99 -31.28
N ASP A 510 -37.79 -40.81 -30.96
CA ASP A 510 -37.89 -41.56 -29.70
C ASP A 510 -37.07 -42.87 -29.66
N ALA A 511 -36.38 -43.22 -30.75
CA ALA A 511 -35.66 -44.49 -30.88
C ALA A 511 -34.30 -44.53 -30.17
N GLY A 512 -33.72 -43.37 -29.88
CA GLY A 512 -32.43 -43.24 -29.20
C GLY A 512 -32.50 -43.51 -27.70
N TRP A 513 -31.35 -43.75 -27.07
CA TRP A 513 -31.22 -43.83 -25.62
C TRP A 513 -30.36 -42.68 -25.11
N TYR A 514 -30.70 -42.12 -23.94
CA TYR A 514 -29.97 -41.02 -23.32
C TYR A 514 -29.99 -41.17 -21.81
N SER A 515 -28.84 -40.97 -21.18
CA SER A 515 -28.63 -41.11 -19.74
C SER A 515 -27.82 -39.95 -19.19
N ILE A 516 -28.17 -39.55 -17.97
CA ILE A 516 -27.37 -38.66 -17.13
C ILE A 516 -26.92 -39.50 -15.94
N GLY A 517 -25.61 -39.54 -15.69
CA GLY A 517 -25.12 -40.30 -14.55
C GLY A 517 -24.21 -39.52 -13.62
N HIS A 518 -23.99 -40.16 -12.48
CA HIS A 518 -23.31 -39.62 -11.32
C HIS A 518 -21.84 -40.06 -11.23
N TRP A 519 -21.28 -40.62 -12.31
CA TRP A 519 -19.91 -41.14 -12.39
C TRP A 519 -18.81 -40.07 -12.25
N LEU A 520 -19.17 -38.79 -12.25
CA LEU A 520 -18.25 -37.71 -11.91
C LEU A 520 -18.11 -37.51 -10.38
N LEU A 521 -19.01 -38.10 -9.58
CA LEU A 521 -18.94 -38.08 -8.13
C LEU A 521 -18.02 -39.19 -7.61
N PRO A 522 -17.37 -39.02 -6.44
CA PRO A 522 -16.50 -40.05 -5.86
C PRO A 522 -17.19 -41.40 -5.59
N THR A 523 -18.48 -41.39 -5.27
CA THR A 523 -19.30 -42.59 -5.02
C THR A 523 -19.90 -43.17 -6.30
N GLU A 524 -19.79 -42.44 -7.41
CA GLU A 524 -20.50 -42.69 -8.67
C GLU A 524 -22.04 -42.77 -8.51
N LYS A 525 -22.58 -42.33 -7.37
CA LYS A 525 -24.00 -42.43 -6.99
C LYS A 525 -24.47 -41.21 -6.24
N ALA A 526 -25.74 -40.84 -6.43
CA ALA A 526 -26.40 -39.77 -5.70
C ALA A 526 -27.89 -40.06 -5.48
N PRO A 527 -28.54 -39.46 -4.47
CA PRO A 527 -29.99 -39.46 -4.39
C PRO A 527 -30.58 -38.75 -5.61
N LEU A 528 -31.85 -39.06 -5.94
CA LEU A 528 -32.59 -38.36 -6.99
C LEU A 528 -33.84 -37.73 -6.38
N GLN A 529 -33.76 -36.43 -6.09
CA GLN A 529 -34.75 -35.65 -5.35
C GLN A 529 -35.33 -34.53 -6.20
N SER A 530 -34.56 -33.95 -7.12
CA SER A 530 -35.06 -32.93 -8.03
C SER A 530 -34.21 -32.83 -9.30
N ILE A 531 -34.75 -32.23 -10.34
CA ILE A 531 -34.01 -31.84 -11.54
C ILE A 531 -34.46 -30.46 -12.01
N THR A 532 -33.48 -29.58 -12.28
CA THR A 532 -33.73 -28.28 -12.90
C THR A 532 -33.48 -28.38 -14.40
N TYR A 533 -34.54 -28.21 -15.20
CA TYR A 533 -34.51 -28.46 -16.64
C TYR A 533 -35.37 -27.47 -17.44
N ARG A 534 -35.16 -27.49 -18.76
CA ARG A 534 -36.00 -26.85 -19.77
C ARG A 534 -36.23 -27.85 -20.90
N ALA A 535 -37.47 -27.93 -21.40
CA ALA A 535 -37.80 -28.80 -22.52
C ALA A 535 -38.83 -28.14 -23.45
N ASP A 536 -38.68 -28.36 -24.76
CA ASP A 536 -39.62 -27.88 -25.79
C ASP A 536 -40.74 -28.89 -26.12
N GLY A 537 -40.68 -30.09 -25.52
CA GLY A 537 -41.74 -31.11 -25.54
C GLY A 537 -41.73 -31.96 -24.27
N ASN A 538 -42.59 -32.98 -24.21
CA ASN A 538 -42.69 -33.85 -23.04
C ASN A 538 -41.63 -34.97 -23.07
N PHE A 539 -40.91 -35.11 -21.96
CA PHE A 539 -39.93 -36.16 -21.73
C PHE A 539 -40.32 -36.96 -20.49
N ASN A 540 -39.65 -38.09 -20.28
CA ASN A 540 -39.77 -38.96 -19.13
C ASN A 540 -38.39 -39.18 -18.52
N LEU A 541 -38.26 -38.91 -17.21
CA LEU A 541 -37.14 -39.39 -16.42
C LEU A 541 -37.40 -40.85 -16.03
N ARG A 542 -36.44 -41.75 -16.23
CA ARG A 542 -36.59 -43.18 -15.88
C ARG A 542 -35.45 -43.71 -15.03
N ILE A 543 -35.78 -44.59 -14.09
CA ILE A 543 -34.79 -45.34 -13.29
C ILE A 543 -35.16 -46.83 -13.23
N VAL A 544 -34.19 -47.65 -12.86
CA VAL A 544 -34.40 -49.00 -12.33
C VAL A 544 -34.21 -48.94 -10.82
N ASP A 545 -35.20 -49.36 -10.05
CA ASP A 545 -35.11 -49.36 -8.59
C ASP A 545 -34.27 -50.53 -8.05
N ALA A 546 -34.00 -50.55 -6.74
CA ALA A 546 -33.15 -51.56 -6.11
C ALA A 546 -33.71 -53.00 -6.19
N ASP A 547 -35.02 -53.13 -6.42
CA ASP A 547 -35.71 -54.41 -6.62
C ASP A 547 -35.81 -54.79 -8.12
N GLY A 548 -35.26 -53.98 -9.01
CA GLY A 548 -35.22 -54.22 -10.45
C GLY A 548 -36.48 -53.79 -11.21
N TRP A 549 -37.37 -52.99 -10.60
CA TRP A 549 -38.55 -52.44 -11.27
C TRP A 549 -38.23 -51.13 -11.98
N ARG A 550 -38.80 -50.94 -13.18
CA ARG A 550 -38.62 -49.73 -13.98
C ARG A 550 -39.72 -48.72 -13.71
N TRP A 551 -39.31 -47.50 -13.39
CA TRP A 551 -40.21 -46.40 -13.04
C TRP A 551 -39.92 -45.18 -13.89
N TRP A 552 -40.92 -44.32 -14.03
CA TRP A 552 -40.75 -43.05 -14.72
C TRP A 552 -41.54 -41.91 -14.10
N TRP A 553 -41.02 -40.69 -14.26
CA TRP A 553 -41.66 -39.42 -13.92
C TRP A 553 -41.81 -38.58 -15.17
N MET A 554 -42.96 -37.91 -15.31
CA MET A 554 -43.21 -36.98 -16.41
C MET A 554 -42.33 -35.73 -16.24
N LEU A 555 -41.67 -35.32 -17.31
CA LEU A 555 -41.00 -34.03 -17.47
C LEU A 555 -41.76 -33.23 -18.54
N PRO A 556 -42.78 -32.44 -18.17
CA PRO A 556 -43.57 -31.67 -19.13
C PRO A 556 -42.74 -30.63 -19.90
N ALA A 557 -43.19 -30.27 -21.09
CA ALA A 557 -42.69 -29.12 -21.83
C ALA A 557 -42.80 -27.84 -20.98
N THR A 558 -41.76 -27.02 -20.96
CA THR A 558 -41.63 -25.90 -20.03
C THR A 558 -41.88 -24.53 -20.68
N ALA A 559 -42.31 -24.52 -21.95
CA ALA A 559 -42.57 -23.32 -22.74
C ALA A 559 -41.36 -22.35 -22.78
N GLY A 560 -40.14 -22.90 -22.76
CA GLY A 560 -38.90 -22.13 -22.81
C GLY A 560 -38.39 -21.63 -21.44
N ALA A 561 -39.13 -21.86 -20.35
CA ALA A 561 -38.69 -21.51 -18.99
C ALA A 561 -37.88 -22.64 -18.35
N TRP A 562 -36.95 -22.29 -17.46
CA TRP A 562 -36.31 -23.25 -16.56
C TRP A 562 -37.22 -23.53 -15.37
N VAL A 563 -37.41 -24.81 -15.07
CA VAL A 563 -38.24 -25.27 -13.95
C VAL A 563 -37.47 -26.29 -13.12
N THR A 564 -37.70 -26.29 -11.80
CA THR A 564 -37.22 -27.34 -10.91
C THR A 564 -38.38 -28.28 -10.59
N LEU A 565 -38.28 -29.52 -11.05
CA LEU A 565 -39.23 -30.57 -10.71
C LEU A 565 -38.71 -31.37 -9.51
N VAL A 566 -39.53 -31.48 -8.47
CA VAL A 566 -39.28 -32.37 -7.33
C VAL A 566 -39.67 -33.79 -7.72
N ILE A 567 -38.78 -34.74 -7.47
CA ILE A 567 -38.95 -36.17 -7.76
C ILE A 567 -39.39 -36.88 -6.48
N ASN A 568 -40.71 -37.06 -6.31
CA ASN A 568 -41.24 -37.85 -5.18
C ASN A 568 -41.53 -39.30 -5.63
N PRO A 569 -41.20 -40.30 -4.80
CA PRO A 569 -41.56 -41.69 -5.08
C PRO A 569 -43.05 -41.92 -5.32
N GLU A 570 -43.95 -41.20 -4.63
CA GLU A 570 -45.40 -41.32 -4.85
C GLU A 570 -45.89 -40.86 -6.23
N ASP A 571 -45.13 -40.02 -6.93
CA ASP A 571 -45.48 -39.49 -8.25
C ASP A 571 -44.97 -40.40 -9.39
N ALA A 572 -44.24 -41.47 -9.05
CA ALA A 572 -43.64 -42.38 -10.02
C ALA A 572 -44.71 -43.26 -10.68
N THR A 573 -44.63 -43.41 -11.99
CA THR A 573 -45.47 -44.34 -12.75
C THR A 573 -44.68 -45.60 -13.09
N LEU A 574 -45.27 -46.77 -12.82
CA LEU A 574 -44.67 -48.05 -13.16
C LEU A 574 -44.61 -48.20 -14.69
N SER A 575 -43.43 -48.51 -15.24
CA SER A 575 -43.28 -48.68 -16.69
C SER A 575 -44.02 -49.92 -17.17
N GLY A 576 -44.69 -49.83 -18.34
CA GLY A 576 -45.33 -50.99 -18.98
C GLY A 576 -44.34 -52.05 -19.49
N TYR A 577 -43.05 -51.73 -19.56
CA TYR A 577 -41.98 -52.66 -19.94
C TYR A 577 -41.14 -53.05 -18.72
N GLN A 578 -41.29 -54.30 -18.27
CA GLN A 578 -40.61 -54.85 -17.10
C GLN A 578 -39.86 -56.15 -17.45
N PRO A 579 -38.61 -56.07 -17.92
CA PRO A 579 -37.85 -57.26 -18.31
C PRO A 579 -37.59 -58.15 -17.08
N GLY A 580 -37.97 -59.42 -17.16
CA GLY A 580 -37.75 -60.39 -16.08
C GLY A 580 -38.71 -60.31 -14.89
N ALA A 581 -39.81 -59.55 -14.99
CA ALA A 581 -40.78 -59.37 -13.91
C ALA A 581 -42.03 -60.28 -13.99
N ALA A 582 -42.02 -61.29 -14.86
CA ALA A 582 -43.12 -62.24 -14.96
C ALA A 582 -43.44 -62.87 -13.59
N ASP A 583 -44.71 -62.84 -13.20
CA ASP A 583 -45.24 -63.39 -11.95
C ASP A 583 -44.81 -62.70 -10.64
N ARG A 584 -44.17 -61.52 -10.70
CA ARG A 584 -43.89 -60.70 -9.51
C ARG A 584 -45.08 -59.77 -9.20
N PRO A 585 -45.47 -59.58 -7.92
CA PRO A 585 -46.52 -58.61 -7.56
C PRO A 585 -46.07 -57.18 -7.88
N GLU A 586 -46.97 -56.38 -8.47
CA GLU A 586 -46.69 -54.99 -8.81
C GLU A 586 -46.43 -54.15 -7.54
N PRO A 587 -45.29 -53.44 -7.47
CA PRO A 587 -44.97 -52.55 -6.36
C PRO A 587 -45.83 -51.27 -6.40
N SER A 588 -46.09 -50.68 -5.23
CA SER A 588 -46.87 -49.44 -5.12
C SER A 588 -46.05 -48.16 -5.20
N ALA A 589 -44.72 -48.25 -5.04
CA ALA A 589 -43.77 -47.14 -5.14
C ALA A 589 -42.36 -47.68 -5.42
N PRO A 590 -41.47 -46.89 -6.05
CA PRO A 590 -40.08 -47.28 -6.29
C PRO A 590 -39.28 -47.36 -4.98
N VAL A 591 -38.34 -48.30 -4.90
CA VAL A 591 -37.41 -48.46 -3.76
C VAL A 591 -35.99 -48.10 -4.20
N TYR A 592 -35.52 -46.91 -3.87
CA TYR A 592 -34.15 -46.47 -4.13
C TYR A 592 -33.65 -45.53 -3.03
N GLY A 593 -32.32 -45.51 -2.82
CA GLY A 593 -31.66 -44.54 -1.94
C GLY A 593 -30.80 -43.58 -2.76
N GLU A 594 -29.83 -44.15 -3.47
CA GLU A 594 -29.00 -43.46 -4.45
C GLU A 594 -28.99 -44.24 -5.76
N VAL A 595 -28.91 -43.53 -6.88
CA VAL A 595 -28.80 -44.07 -8.23
C VAL A 595 -27.44 -43.74 -8.82
N ASP A 596 -26.93 -44.59 -9.69
CA ASP A 596 -25.73 -44.36 -10.50
C ASP A 596 -26.03 -43.53 -11.75
N GLU A 597 -27.20 -43.75 -12.36
CA GLU A 597 -27.70 -42.99 -13.51
C GLU A 597 -29.23 -42.97 -13.60
N PHE A 598 -29.74 -42.10 -14.46
CA PHE A 598 -31.14 -42.10 -14.90
C PHE A 598 -31.24 -41.76 -16.39
N SER A 599 -32.31 -42.23 -17.04
CA SER A 599 -32.53 -41.99 -18.46
C SER A 599 -33.53 -40.86 -18.71
N ILE A 600 -33.34 -40.12 -19.80
CA ILE A 600 -34.31 -39.14 -20.32
C ILE A 600 -34.78 -39.62 -21.69
N LEU A 601 -36.09 -39.77 -21.89
CA LEU A 601 -36.68 -40.27 -23.13
C LEU A 601 -37.89 -39.43 -23.52
N MET A 602 -38.15 -39.29 -24.82
CA MET A 602 -39.38 -38.65 -25.30
C MET A 602 -40.61 -39.43 -24.83
N ASP A 603 -41.67 -38.73 -24.42
CA ASP A 603 -42.89 -39.37 -23.93
C ASP A 603 -43.73 -39.98 -25.06
N ASP A 604 -43.79 -39.28 -26.20
CA ASP A 604 -44.61 -39.67 -27.35
C ASP A 604 -43.76 -39.97 -28.59
N SER A 605 -43.92 -41.19 -29.11
CA SER A 605 -43.35 -41.66 -30.38
C SER A 605 -43.73 -40.83 -31.62
N SER A 606 -44.77 -40.01 -31.54
CA SER A 606 -45.17 -39.10 -32.63
C SER A 606 -44.42 -37.77 -32.62
N SER A 607 -43.76 -37.42 -31.50
CA SER A 607 -42.93 -36.23 -31.38
C SER A 607 -41.58 -36.46 -32.09
N THR A 608 -41.03 -35.42 -32.69
CA THR A 608 -39.70 -35.45 -33.35
C THR A 608 -39.00 -34.12 -33.16
N ASN A 609 -37.66 -34.12 -33.22
CA ASN A 609 -36.82 -32.93 -33.14
C ASN A 609 -37.04 -32.09 -31.86
N LEU A 610 -37.07 -32.77 -30.71
CA LEU A 610 -37.20 -32.10 -29.41
C LEU A 610 -35.84 -31.81 -28.77
N THR A 611 -35.78 -30.80 -27.92
CA THR A 611 -34.60 -30.40 -27.16
C THR A 611 -34.89 -30.52 -25.66
N PHE A 612 -33.98 -31.19 -24.96
CA PHE A 612 -33.95 -31.25 -23.51
C PHE A 612 -32.67 -30.61 -23.00
N SER A 613 -32.79 -29.65 -22.08
CA SER A 613 -31.66 -29.01 -21.40
C SER A 613 -31.77 -29.20 -19.90
N TYR A 614 -30.67 -29.50 -19.21
CA TYR A 614 -30.65 -29.51 -17.74
C TYR A 614 -29.52 -28.64 -17.19
N TYR A 615 -29.71 -28.18 -15.94
CA TYR A 615 -28.80 -27.28 -15.25
C TYR A 615 -28.18 -27.91 -14.00
N CYS A 616 -29.01 -28.51 -13.15
CA CYS A 616 -28.53 -29.19 -11.94
C CYS A 616 -29.50 -30.29 -11.47
N ILE A 617 -28.99 -31.18 -10.63
CA ILE A 617 -29.74 -32.27 -9.99
C ILE A 617 -29.72 -32.07 -8.47
N ASN A 618 -30.85 -32.35 -7.82
CA ASN A 618 -31.14 -32.24 -6.38
C ASN A 618 -31.19 -30.83 -5.82
N ASP A 619 -30.08 -30.10 -5.88
CA ASP A 619 -29.92 -28.84 -5.18
C ASP A 619 -29.53 -27.72 -6.15
N LEU A 620 -30.30 -26.64 -6.16
CA LEU A 620 -29.91 -25.40 -6.83
C LEU A 620 -28.81 -24.73 -5.99
N PRO A 621 -27.62 -24.45 -6.54
CA PRO A 621 -26.56 -23.84 -5.76
C PRO A 621 -26.93 -22.38 -5.42
N PRO A 622 -26.86 -21.96 -4.14
CA PRO A 622 -27.25 -20.63 -3.73
C PRO A 622 -26.29 -19.58 -4.28
N ALA A 623 -26.84 -18.47 -4.74
CA ALA A 623 -26.08 -17.30 -5.18
C ALA A 623 -25.42 -16.55 -4.02
N PHE A 624 -24.40 -15.76 -4.34
CA PHE A 624 -23.82 -14.82 -3.38
C PHE A 624 -24.84 -13.75 -2.99
N ALA A 625 -25.10 -13.64 -1.68
CA ALA A 625 -26.04 -12.67 -1.12
C ALA A 625 -25.53 -12.01 0.18
N ALA A 626 -24.26 -12.22 0.53
CA ALA A 626 -23.70 -11.66 1.75
C ALA A 626 -23.51 -10.15 1.62
N GLY A 627 -23.98 -9.38 2.61
CA GLY A 627 -23.84 -7.92 2.63
C GLY A 627 -22.42 -7.40 2.88
N ASP A 628 -21.49 -8.29 3.20
CA ASP A 628 -20.09 -8.00 3.50
C ASP A 628 -19.24 -9.26 3.34
N GLY A 629 -17.95 -9.09 3.05
CA GLY A 629 -16.98 -10.17 2.92
C GLY A 629 -15.73 -9.72 2.16
N TYR A 630 -14.65 -10.48 2.25
CA TYR A 630 -13.39 -10.25 1.56
C TYR A 630 -13.15 -11.32 0.51
N THR A 631 -12.72 -10.92 -0.69
CA THR A 631 -12.22 -11.85 -1.70
C THR A 631 -10.84 -12.33 -1.27
N LEU A 632 -10.70 -13.56 -0.83
CA LEU A 632 -9.39 -14.12 -0.44
C LEU A 632 -8.64 -14.75 -1.61
N ASN A 633 -9.39 -15.20 -2.62
CA ASN A 633 -8.83 -15.85 -3.79
C ASN A 633 -9.66 -15.48 -5.02
N TYR A 634 -8.98 -15.22 -6.12
CA TYR A 634 -9.56 -15.13 -7.45
C TYR A 634 -8.86 -16.14 -8.35
N ARG A 635 -9.63 -16.91 -9.10
CA ARG A 635 -9.11 -17.86 -10.07
C ARG A 635 -9.84 -17.75 -11.40
N LEU A 636 -9.08 -17.54 -12.47
CA LEU A 636 -9.54 -17.65 -13.85
C LEU A 636 -9.04 -18.98 -14.44
N THR A 637 -9.95 -19.85 -14.86
CA THR A 637 -9.60 -21.08 -15.57
C THR A 637 -10.02 -20.99 -17.03
N ILE A 638 -9.10 -21.26 -17.95
CA ILE A 638 -9.30 -21.23 -19.39
C ILE A 638 -9.05 -22.63 -19.96
N LYS A 639 -9.93 -23.11 -20.85
CA LYS A 639 -9.89 -24.47 -21.42
C LYS A 639 -9.91 -24.43 -22.94
N GLY A 640 -8.95 -25.12 -23.55
CA GLY A 640 -8.90 -25.44 -24.98
C GLY A 640 -8.95 -26.95 -25.23
N GLN A 641 -9.55 -27.36 -26.35
CA GLN A 641 -9.69 -28.78 -26.73
C GLN A 641 -8.51 -29.31 -27.56
N THR A 642 -7.67 -28.41 -28.05
CA THR A 642 -6.41 -28.68 -28.76
C THR A 642 -5.38 -27.63 -28.33
N LYS A 643 -4.25 -27.51 -29.04
CA LYS A 643 -3.29 -26.41 -28.86
C LYS A 643 -4.03 -25.08 -28.90
N PHE A 644 -3.75 -24.17 -27.97
CA PHE A 644 -4.44 -22.87 -27.93
C PHE A 644 -3.56 -21.72 -27.46
N ARG A 645 -4.04 -20.51 -27.77
CA ARG A 645 -3.51 -19.25 -27.24
C ARG A 645 -4.63 -18.46 -26.61
N ALA A 646 -4.52 -18.18 -25.32
CA ALA A 646 -5.43 -17.29 -24.60
C ALA A 646 -4.79 -15.92 -24.33
N LEU A 647 -5.63 -14.91 -24.20
CA LEU A 647 -5.27 -13.55 -23.83
C LEU A 647 -6.04 -13.16 -22.57
N VAL A 648 -5.35 -12.60 -21.57
CA VAL A 648 -5.94 -12.14 -20.31
C VAL A 648 -5.57 -10.67 -20.08
N GLY A 649 -6.57 -9.84 -19.82
CA GLY A 649 -6.42 -8.42 -19.49
C GLY A 649 -6.69 -8.13 -18.02
N ASP A 650 -7.28 -6.96 -17.75
CA ASP A 650 -7.64 -6.55 -16.40
C ASP A 650 -8.70 -7.48 -15.77
N CYS A 651 -8.35 -8.07 -14.63
CA CYS A 651 -9.23 -8.83 -13.76
C CYS A 651 -9.26 -8.15 -12.38
N THR A 652 -10.44 -7.75 -11.89
CA THR A 652 -10.58 -6.95 -10.66
C THR A 652 -12.00 -6.99 -10.11
N ILE A 653 -12.22 -6.41 -8.93
CA ILE A 653 -13.55 -6.03 -8.48
C ILE A 653 -13.82 -4.56 -8.79
N LEU A 654 -15.05 -4.25 -9.21
CA LEU A 654 -15.60 -2.90 -9.31
C LEU A 654 -16.68 -2.71 -8.25
N GLN A 655 -16.93 -1.46 -7.85
CA GLN A 655 -17.95 -1.14 -6.84
C GLN A 655 -17.71 -1.92 -5.53
N TYR A 656 -16.44 -2.15 -5.20
CA TYR A 656 -16.02 -2.69 -3.90
C TYR A 656 -16.10 -1.59 -2.84
N ARG A 657 -16.06 -1.98 -1.57
CA ARG A 657 -16.01 -1.05 -0.45
C ARG A 657 -14.58 -0.56 -0.23
N ASP A 658 -14.41 0.75 -0.07
CA ASP A 658 -13.11 1.39 0.12
C ASP A 658 -12.58 1.34 1.58
N ASP A 659 -13.25 0.57 2.45
CA ASP A 659 -12.90 0.33 3.85
C ASP A 659 -12.40 -1.11 4.10
N SER A 660 -11.61 -1.64 3.16
CA SER A 660 -10.96 -2.97 3.23
C SER A 660 -9.87 -3.06 4.30
N LEU A 661 -9.34 -1.90 4.73
CA LEU A 661 -8.32 -1.75 5.76
C LEU A 661 -8.83 -0.83 6.87
N ALA A 662 -8.34 -1.05 8.09
CA ALA A 662 -8.75 -0.26 9.24
C ALA A 662 -8.49 1.24 8.99
N TYR A 663 -9.52 2.05 9.25
CA TYR A 663 -9.50 3.52 9.14
C TYR A 663 -9.32 4.06 7.69
N CYS A 664 -9.44 3.23 6.67
CA CYS A 664 -9.41 3.65 5.27
C CYS A 664 -10.82 4.04 4.76
N PRO A 665 -10.93 4.96 3.79
CA PRO A 665 -9.86 5.71 3.12
C PRO A 665 -9.53 7.05 3.83
N GLY A 666 -9.58 7.10 5.17
CA GLY A 666 -9.27 8.32 5.93
C GLY A 666 -7.80 8.47 6.30
N VAL A 667 -7.08 7.35 6.45
CA VAL A 667 -5.67 7.34 6.86
C VAL A 667 -4.75 7.36 5.65
N ILE A 668 -3.67 8.15 5.76
CA ILE A 668 -2.63 8.26 4.75
C ILE A 668 -1.50 7.26 5.07
N PRO A 669 -1.01 6.50 4.07
CA PRO A 669 0.12 5.57 4.24
C PRO A 669 1.45 6.30 4.47
N PHE A 670 2.53 5.55 4.73
CA PHE A 670 3.86 6.14 4.94
C PHE A 670 4.40 6.88 3.71
N SER A 671 4.31 6.23 2.54
CA SER A 671 4.88 6.74 1.30
C SER A 671 3.98 6.47 0.10
N ASN A 672 4.17 7.29 -0.92
CA ASN A 672 3.49 7.30 -2.20
C ASN A 672 4.48 7.07 -3.36
N ILE A 673 5.34 6.06 -3.22
CA ILE A 673 6.31 5.72 -4.28
C ILE A 673 5.54 5.40 -5.56
N TYR A 674 6.01 5.86 -6.71
CA TYR A 674 5.47 5.48 -8.02
C TYR A 674 6.48 4.57 -8.73
N SER A 675 5.98 3.70 -9.61
CA SER A 675 6.85 2.88 -10.45
C SER A 675 7.13 3.60 -11.77
N GLU A 676 8.38 3.56 -12.23
CA GLU A 676 8.76 4.20 -13.50
C GLU A 676 7.93 3.62 -14.67
N GLY A 677 7.34 4.49 -15.49
CA GLY A 677 6.46 4.06 -16.58
C GLY A 677 5.05 3.61 -16.16
N ALA A 678 4.70 3.66 -14.87
CA ALA A 678 3.36 3.35 -14.38
C ALA A 678 2.62 4.62 -13.92
N ASP A 679 1.33 4.74 -14.27
CA ASP A 679 0.45 5.77 -13.71
C ASP A 679 -0.09 5.40 -12.32
N GLN A 680 0.61 4.54 -11.57
CA GLN A 680 0.13 3.96 -10.32
C GLN A 680 1.09 4.20 -9.18
N ILE A 681 0.51 4.37 -7.99
CA ILE A 681 1.26 4.28 -6.75
C ILE A 681 1.77 2.84 -6.66
N GLY A 682 3.05 2.67 -6.40
CA GLY A 682 3.71 1.40 -6.25
C GLY A 682 3.07 0.56 -5.16
N ALA A 683 3.23 -0.76 -5.27
CA ALA A 683 2.49 -1.72 -4.46
C ALA A 683 2.84 -1.68 -2.96
N TRP A 684 3.99 -1.11 -2.58
CA TRP A 684 4.38 -0.92 -1.18
C TRP A 684 3.92 0.43 -0.65
N HIS A 685 3.13 0.44 0.42
CA HIS A 685 2.63 1.68 1.06
C HIS A 685 3.19 1.89 2.46
N GLY A 686 3.62 0.81 3.13
CA GLY A 686 4.12 0.83 4.50
C GLY A 686 3.02 1.02 5.56
N MET A 687 3.41 0.98 6.83
CA MET A 687 2.50 1.20 7.96
C MET A 687 2.04 2.66 8.03
N PRO A 688 0.79 2.97 8.40
CA PRO A 688 0.40 4.32 8.78
C PRO A 688 0.91 4.67 10.18
N TYR A 689 1.28 5.94 10.38
CA TYR A 689 1.79 6.48 11.64
C TYR A 689 0.91 7.63 12.12
N PRO A 690 0.51 7.72 13.40
CA PRO A 690 -0.17 8.90 13.94
C PRO A 690 0.60 10.20 13.69
N GLY A 691 1.94 10.16 13.73
CA GLY A 691 2.79 11.32 13.43
C GLY A 691 2.76 11.80 11.98
N TYR A 692 2.26 10.97 11.05
CA TYR A 692 2.09 11.30 9.64
C TYR A 692 0.66 11.78 9.32
N GLN A 693 -0.28 11.66 10.25
CA GLN A 693 -1.66 12.04 10.00
C GLN A 693 -1.87 13.53 10.29
N TYR A 694 -2.41 14.26 9.31
CA TYR A 694 -2.70 15.69 9.43
C TYR A 694 -4.17 15.98 9.06
N PRO A 695 -5.14 15.79 10.00
CA PRO A 695 -6.58 15.82 9.69
C PRO A 695 -7.09 17.12 9.06
N PHE A 696 -6.31 18.20 9.19
CA PHE A 696 -6.52 19.48 8.51
C PHE A 696 -6.82 19.30 7.00
N ILE A 697 -6.27 18.27 6.35
CA ILE A 697 -6.46 18.08 4.91
C ILE A 697 -7.93 17.92 4.48
N TYR A 698 -8.78 17.43 5.39
CA TYR A 698 -10.22 17.28 5.17
C TYR A 698 -11.03 18.47 5.70
N CYS A 699 -10.38 19.42 6.38
CA CYS A 699 -11.01 20.60 6.95
C CYS A 699 -11.16 21.75 5.94
N ILE A 700 -10.50 21.71 4.78
CA ILE A 700 -10.50 22.83 3.81
C ILE A 700 -11.35 22.58 2.57
N ASP A 701 -12.26 21.60 2.65
CA ASP A 701 -13.18 21.28 1.58
C ASP A 701 -14.40 22.20 1.53
N PRO A 702 -14.62 22.99 0.46
CA PRO A 702 -15.80 23.84 0.34
C PRO A 702 -17.11 23.05 0.29
N LEU A 703 -17.09 21.78 -0.15
CA LEU A 703 -18.29 20.95 -0.31
C LEU A 703 -18.54 20.00 0.88
N ASN A 704 -17.61 19.94 1.84
CA ASN A 704 -17.68 19.04 3.01
C ASN A 704 -17.89 17.54 2.65
N GLU A 705 -17.41 17.12 1.49
CA GLU A 705 -17.49 15.76 0.94
C GLU A 705 -16.59 14.77 1.70
N HIS A 706 -15.53 15.26 2.36
CA HIS A 706 -14.58 14.40 3.08
C HIS A 706 -14.88 14.22 4.58
N GLY A 707 -16.08 14.52 5.05
CA GLY A 707 -16.45 14.37 6.47
C GLY A 707 -16.24 12.95 7.01
N ALA A 708 -16.52 11.91 6.21
CA ALA A 708 -16.28 10.52 6.61
C ALA A 708 -14.79 10.21 6.78
N ARG A 709 -13.95 10.66 5.83
CA ARG A 709 -12.48 10.48 5.87
C ARG A 709 -11.84 11.21 7.06
N LEU A 710 -12.32 12.43 7.35
CA LEU A 710 -11.95 13.16 8.56
C LEU A 710 -12.21 12.32 9.81
N ASN A 711 -13.43 11.77 9.94
CA ASN A 711 -13.77 10.96 11.11
C ASN A 711 -12.89 9.72 11.20
N GLN A 712 -12.64 9.01 10.10
CA GLN A 712 -11.76 7.83 10.09
C GLN A 712 -10.33 8.15 10.54
N MET A 713 -9.73 9.26 10.07
CA MET A 713 -8.40 9.70 10.54
C MET A 713 -8.42 10.10 12.03
N VAL A 714 -9.52 10.72 12.49
CA VAL A 714 -9.71 11.08 13.89
C VAL A 714 -9.85 9.84 14.78
N GLU A 715 -10.57 8.82 14.31
CA GLU A 715 -10.68 7.52 14.98
C GLU A 715 -9.31 6.86 15.12
N PHE A 716 -8.50 6.85 14.05
CA PHE A 716 -7.13 6.33 14.08
C PHE A 716 -6.28 7.03 15.15
N LEU A 717 -6.27 8.36 15.17
CA LEU A 717 -5.54 9.13 16.19
C LEU A 717 -6.06 8.81 17.61
N TYR A 718 -7.38 8.82 17.80
CA TYR A 718 -8.00 8.58 19.10
C TYR A 718 -7.71 7.17 19.64
N ASP A 719 -7.85 6.16 18.80
CA ASP A 719 -7.63 4.76 19.18
C ASP A 719 -6.15 4.47 19.46
N SER A 720 -5.21 5.15 18.78
CA SER A 720 -3.78 5.08 19.11
C SER A 720 -3.51 5.50 20.57
N GLN A 721 -4.25 6.50 21.05
CA GLN A 721 -4.19 7.00 22.44
C GLN A 721 -4.84 6.02 23.42
N GLN A 722 -5.98 5.43 23.04
CA GLN A 722 -6.65 4.43 23.87
C GLN A 722 -5.78 3.19 24.04
N TRP A 723 -5.13 2.73 22.97
CA TRP A 723 -4.19 1.63 23.03
C TRP A 723 -3.00 1.95 23.93
N TYR A 724 -2.41 3.14 23.81
CA TYR A 724 -1.29 3.55 24.67
C TYR A 724 -1.70 3.58 26.14
N GLN A 725 -2.90 4.07 26.45
CA GLN A 725 -3.46 4.03 27.81
C GLN A 725 -3.60 2.60 28.33
N GLN A 726 -4.09 1.67 27.51
CA GLN A 726 -4.21 0.27 27.91
C GLN A 726 -2.83 -0.38 28.13
N LYS A 727 -1.86 -0.05 27.29
CA LYS A 727 -0.50 -0.62 27.34
C LYS A 727 0.33 -0.07 28.51
N PHE A 728 0.28 1.23 28.75
CA PHE A 728 1.19 1.94 29.66
C PHE A 728 0.50 2.65 30.83
N GLY A 729 -0.84 2.67 30.87
CA GLY A 729 -1.61 3.27 31.97
C GLY A 729 -1.71 4.79 31.93
N GLN A 730 -1.27 5.46 30.86
CA GLN A 730 -1.34 6.92 30.71
C GLN A 730 -2.16 7.31 29.49
N LEU A 731 -3.10 8.24 29.66
CA LEU A 731 -3.90 8.79 28.58
C LEU A 731 -3.32 10.13 28.14
N GLY A 732 -2.84 10.21 26.91
CA GLY A 732 -2.21 11.40 26.33
C GLY A 732 -1.34 11.02 25.13
N PRO A 733 -0.22 10.30 25.34
CA PRO A 733 0.56 9.73 24.25
C PRO A 733 -0.21 8.67 23.46
N GLY A 734 0.22 8.42 22.22
CA GLY A 734 -0.36 7.41 21.32
C GLY A 734 0.65 6.36 20.90
N ALA A 735 0.17 5.27 20.30
CA ALA A 735 1.01 4.30 19.59
C ALA A 735 1.84 4.99 18.49
N SER A 736 2.97 4.40 18.10
CA SER A 736 3.83 4.95 17.05
C SER A 736 3.34 4.61 15.65
N ALA A 737 2.80 3.39 15.45
CA ALA A 737 2.35 2.89 14.15
C ALA A 737 1.21 1.87 14.29
N TYR A 738 0.55 1.57 13.18
CA TYR A 738 -0.46 0.51 13.08
C TYR A 738 -0.07 -0.49 11.99
N VAL A 739 -0.23 -1.77 12.24
CA VAL A 739 0.05 -2.84 11.28
C VAL A 739 -1.24 -3.18 10.54
N TRP A 740 -1.37 -2.74 9.30
CA TRP A 740 -2.53 -3.09 8.48
C TRP A 740 -2.54 -4.58 8.13
N ASN A 741 -3.74 -5.17 8.04
CA ASN A 741 -3.95 -6.50 7.49
C ASN A 741 -3.83 -6.51 5.95
N ARG A 742 -2.59 -6.34 5.50
CA ARG A 742 -2.13 -6.26 4.11
C ARG A 742 -0.75 -6.94 3.99
N TRP A 743 -0.52 -7.62 2.88
CA TRP A 743 0.67 -8.44 2.64
C TRP A 743 2.01 -7.71 2.85
N ASP A 744 2.09 -6.41 2.54
CA ASP A 744 3.33 -5.63 2.67
C ASP A 744 3.64 -5.17 4.11
N ASN A 745 2.68 -5.39 5.03
CA ASN A 745 2.76 -4.98 6.43
C ASN A 745 3.06 -6.16 7.39
N TYR A 746 2.82 -7.42 7.01
CA TYR A 746 2.98 -8.59 7.89
C TYR A 746 4.37 -8.78 8.48
N LYS A 747 5.41 -8.34 7.76
CA LYS A 747 6.78 -8.39 8.27
C LYS A 747 7.02 -7.46 9.47
N TYR A 748 6.10 -6.54 9.77
CA TYR A 748 6.25 -5.54 10.82
C TYR A 748 5.53 -5.89 12.12
N GLY A 749 4.67 -6.91 12.14
CA GLY A 749 3.95 -7.36 13.33
C GLY A 749 2.64 -8.08 13.00
N ASP A 750 1.86 -8.37 14.04
CA ASP A 750 0.56 -9.01 13.89
C ASP A 750 -0.44 -8.08 13.16
N PRO A 751 -1.22 -8.57 12.19
CA PRO A 751 -2.23 -7.79 11.48
C PRO A 751 -3.25 -7.12 12.41
N ASP A 752 -3.70 -5.92 12.02
CA ASP A 752 -4.71 -5.11 12.70
C ASP A 752 -4.36 -4.74 14.16
N THR A 753 -3.06 -4.57 14.45
CA THR A 753 -2.55 -4.20 15.78
C THR A 753 -1.78 -2.87 15.81
N TRP A 754 -1.78 -2.23 16.98
CA TRP A 754 -0.94 -1.07 17.27
C TRP A 754 0.45 -1.50 17.77
N THR A 755 1.47 -0.73 17.41
CA THR A 755 2.86 -0.95 17.87
C THR A 755 3.55 0.37 18.24
N MET A 756 4.54 0.28 19.13
CA MET A 756 5.47 1.39 19.38
C MET A 756 6.64 1.40 18.39
N HIS A 757 6.90 0.31 17.69
CA HIS A 757 8.06 0.16 16.82
C HIS A 757 7.84 0.70 15.40
N HIS A 758 8.94 0.96 14.71
CA HIS A 758 9.01 1.42 13.32
C HIS A 758 9.66 0.33 12.46
N TRP A 759 9.02 -0.01 11.33
CA TRP A 759 9.48 -1.04 10.39
C TRP A 759 9.90 -2.37 11.03
N GLY A 760 9.06 -2.92 11.92
CA GLY A 760 9.34 -4.16 12.62
C GLY A 760 9.82 -3.86 14.03
N ASP A 761 11.10 -4.04 14.31
CA ASP A 761 11.70 -3.85 15.64
C ASP A 761 12.41 -2.50 15.82
N GLY A 762 12.47 -1.68 14.76
CA GLY A 762 13.15 -0.39 14.78
C GLY A 762 12.56 0.62 15.78
N THR A 763 13.42 1.50 16.29
CA THR A 763 13.01 2.57 17.21
C THR A 763 12.26 3.66 16.45
N ALA A 764 11.01 3.92 16.82
CA ALA A 764 10.26 5.03 16.27
C ALA A 764 10.80 6.38 16.76
N TRP A 765 10.77 7.39 15.89
CA TRP A 765 11.23 8.73 16.24
C TRP A 765 10.24 9.45 17.17
N SER A 766 10.72 9.85 18.35
CA SER A 766 9.93 10.51 19.41
C SER A 766 9.21 11.80 18.94
N GLY A 767 9.73 12.48 17.90
CA GLY A 767 9.09 13.66 17.31
C GLY A 767 7.73 13.39 16.65
N TYR A 768 7.40 12.14 16.31
CA TYR A 768 6.09 11.79 15.76
C TYR A 768 4.94 12.07 16.73
N GLN A 769 5.18 11.99 18.03
CA GLN A 769 4.17 12.25 19.07
C GLN A 769 3.71 13.71 19.06
N SER A 770 4.67 14.64 18.96
CA SER A 770 4.36 16.08 18.96
C SER A 770 3.73 16.56 17.66
N ARG A 771 4.11 15.94 16.53
CA ARG A 771 3.45 16.18 15.23
C ARG A 771 1.99 15.74 15.25
N ALA A 772 1.69 14.55 15.77
CA ALA A 772 0.32 14.05 15.86
C ALA A 772 -0.59 14.96 16.71
N MET A 773 -0.09 15.40 17.86
CA MET A 773 -0.81 16.34 18.74
C MET A 773 -1.07 17.69 18.05
N MET A 774 -0.03 18.28 17.44
CA MET A 774 -0.15 19.56 16.75
C MET A 774 -1.11 19.48 15.56
N GLY A 775 -1.03 18.41 14.76
CA GLY A 775 -1.94 18.17 13.63
C GLY A 775 -3.41 18.09 14.04
N ALA A 776 -3.71 17.40 15.15
CA ALA A 776 -5.06 17.36 15.70
C ALA A 776 -5.55 18.74 16.18
N CYS A 777 -4.71 19.49 16.90
CA CYS A 777 -5.05 20.85 17.33
C CYS A 777 -5.25 21.81 16.15
N ARG A 778 -4.45 21.67 15.08
CA ARG A 778 -4.62 22.45 13.84
C ARG A 778 -5.96 22.18 13.18
N ALA A 779 -6.35 20.91 13.04
CA ALA A 779 -7.65 20.54 12.46
C ALA A 779 -8.82 21.06 13.31
N TRP A 780 -8.73 20.92 14.64
CA TRP A 780 -9.74 21.46 15.56
C TRP A 780 -9.88 22.97 15.40
N TYR A 781 -8.77 23.69 15.41
CA TYR A 781 -8.75 25.13 15.20
C TYR A 781 -9.41 25.52 13.87
N GLU A 782 -9.04 24.85 12.78
CA GLU A 782 -9.53 25.17 11.44
C GLU A 782 -11.05 24.97 11.36
N LEU A 783 -11.60 23.87 11.88
CA LEU A 783 -13.04 23.61 11.92
C LEU A 783 -13.79 24.71 12.69
N VAL A 784 -13.28 25.11 13.86
CA VAL A 784 -13.88 26.19 14.66
C VAL A 784 -13.83 27.52 13.91
N SER A 785 -12.70 27.83 13.27
CA SER A 785 -12.53 29.09 12.52
C SER A 785 -13.49 29.22 11.32
N GLN A 786 -13.94 28.08 10.78
CA GLN A 786 -14.93 27.98 9.71
C GLN A 786 -16.37 27.87 10.23
N GLY A 787 -16.59 27.79 11.54
CA GLY A 787 -17.92 27.56 12.13
C GLY A 787 -18.47 26.15 11.87
N ARG A 788 -17.60 25.18 11.57
CA ARG A 788 -17.97 23.77 11.33
C ARG A 788 -18.00 22.98 12.63
N ALA A 789 -18.82 21.93 12.65
CA ALA A 789 -18.88 21.00 13.77
C ALA A 789 -17.53 20.28 13.95
N VAL A 790 -17.07 20.22 15.20
CA VAL A 790 -15.82 19.53 15.57
C VAL A 790 -16.15 18.09 15.97
N PRO A 791 -15.53 17.06 15.37
CA PRO A 791 -15.68 15.68 15.81
C PRO A 791 -15.34 15.56 17.31
N PRO A 792 -16.21 14.96 18.15
CA PRO A 792 -15.96 14.87 19.60
C PRO A 792 -14.64 14.19 19.94
N LYS A 793 -14.29 13.11 19.23
CA LYS A 793 -13.02 12.38 19.43
C LYS A 793 -11.78 13.17 19.05
N LEU A 794 -11.86 14.08 18.06
CA LEU A 794 -10.75 14.97 17.72
C LEU A 794 -10.45 15.91 18.88
N LYS A 795 -11.50 16.50 19.46
CA LYS A 795 -11.38 17.36 20.63
C LYS A 795 -10.85 16.57 21.83
N SER A 796 -11.41 15.39 22.11
CA SER A 796 -10.93 14.53 23.21
C SER A 796 -9.46 14.14 23.04
N TYR A 797 -9.03 13.73 21.85
CA TYR A 797 -7.64 13.41 21.57
C TYR A 797 -6.69 14.57 21.88
N ALA A 798 -7.03 15.79 21.42
CA ALA A 798 -6.26 16.99 21.70
C ALA A 798 -6.25 17.35 23.21
N GLU A 799 -7.40 17.32 23.87
CA GLU A 799 -7.51 17.68 25.29
C GLU A 799 -6.84 16.64 26.22
N ASN A 800 -6.83 15.36 25.85
CA ASN A 800 -6.08 14.30 26.54
C ASN A 800 -4.57 14.60 26.51
N TRP A 801 -4.03 14.91 25.33
CA TRP A 801 -2.63 15.31 25.16
C TRP A 801 -2.28 16.52 26.03
N LEU A 802 -3.08 17.58 25.98
CA LEU A 802 -2.85 18.80 26.76
C LEU A 802 -2.89 18.53 28.26
N THR A 803 -3.88 17.75 28.71
CA THR A 803 -4.03 17.37 30.12
C THR A 803 -2.81 16.58 30.60
N TRP A 804 -2.35 15.61 29.81
CA TRP A 804 -1.16 14.82 30.11
C TRP A 804 0.12 15.68 30.16
N LEU A 805 0.34 16.52 29.15
CA LEU A 805 1.51 17.42 29.10
C LEU A 805 1.54 18.36 30.31
N ILE A 806 0.40 18.94 30.70
CA ILE A 806 0.31 19.80 31.89
C ILE A 806 0.68 19.02 33.15
N GLN A 807 0.20 17.79 33.31
CA GLN A 807 0.53 16.95 34.46
C GLN A 807 2.01 16.58 34.46
N PHE A 808 2.56 16.16 33.33
CA PHE A 808 3.97 15.82 33.15
C PHE A 808 4.84 17.00 33.57
N VAL A 809 4.70 18.16 32.92
CA VAL A 809 5.50 19.36 33.18
C VAL A 809 5.41 19.81 34.64
N LYS A 810 4.23 19.74 35.27
CA LYS A 810 4.10 20.07 36.70
C LYS A 810 4.83 19.10 37.60
N SER A 811 4.73 17.80 37.31
CA SER A 811 5.38 16.75 38.11
C SER A 811 6.90 16.73 37.96
N THR A 812 7.42 17.22 36.83
CA THR A 812 8.86 17.25 36.51
C THR A 812 9.51 18.59 36.82
N GLY A 813 8.77 19.54 37.41
CA GLY A 813 9.31 20.85 37.78
C GLY A 813 9.56 21.79 36.60
N GLY A 814 8.84 21.60 35.48
CA GLY A 814 8.91 22.45 34.29
C GLY A 814 9.58 21.80 33.08
N ILE A 815 10.03 20.56 33.17
CA ILE A 815 10.72 19.84 32.08
C ILE A 815 9.69 19.26 31.11
N LEU A 816 9.86 19.51 29.81
CA LEU A 816 9.02 18.95 28.75
C LEU A 816 9.50 17.55 28.32
N PRO A 817 8.61 16.68 27.82
CA PRO A 817 9.00 15.36 27.35
C PRO A 817 9.69 15.46 25.99
N THR A 818 10.86 14.83 25.88
CA THR A 818 11.69 14.79 24.65
C THR A 818 11.84 13.37 24.08
N ASP A 819 11.59 12.34 24.90
CA ASP A 819 11.74 10.95 24.50
C ASP A 819 10.49 10.11 24.85
N PHE A 820 10.15 9.18 23.96
CA PHE A 820 9.01 8.27 24.08
C PHE A 820 9.49 6.83 23.81
N PRO A 821 9.98 6.13 24.85
CA PRO A 821 10.53 4.79 24.70
C PRO A 821 9.51 3.75 24.24
N MET A 822 9.99 2.69 23.59
CA MET A 822 9.13 1.64 23.00
C MET A 822 8.46 0.75 24.06
N THR A 823 9.09 0.59 25.22
CA THR A 823 8.70 -0.38 26.25
C THR A 823 8.39 0.22 27.61
N GLU A 824 8.58 1.52 27.78
CA GLU A 824 8.37 2.19 29.06
C GLU A 824 7.80 3.61 28.90
N LEU A 825 7.36 4.18 30.03
CA LEU A 825 6.81 5.51 30.08
C LEU A 825 7.88 6.60 29.85
N PRO A 826 7.53 7.72 29.19
CA PRO A 826 8.37 8.90 29.10
C PRO A 826 8.84 9.37 30.47
N LYS A 827 10.12 9.72 30.59
CA LYS A 827 10.74 10.25 31.80
C LYS A 827 11.35 11.62 31.50
N PRO A 828 11.40 12.53 32.50
CA PRO A 828 12.13 13.78 32.32
C PRO A 828 13.62 13.49 32.10
N VAL A 829 14.20 14.12 31.09
CA VAL A 829 15.65 14.11 30.86
C VAL A 829 16.15 15.53 31.13
N PRO A 830 16.72 15.83 32.32
CA PRO A 830 16.93 17.21 32.77
C PRO A 830 17.79 18.09 31.88
N ASP A 831 18.74 17.50 31.16
CA ASP A 831 19.71 18.21 30.32
C ASP A 831 19.42 18.06 28.82
N ASP A 832 18.31 17.41 28.45
CA ASP A 832 17.93 17.25 27.04
C ASP A 832 16.99 18.35 26.58
N PHE A 833 17.23 18.85 25.37
CA PHE A 833 16.42 19.87 24.74
C PHE A 833 16.20 19.54 23.26
N THR A 834 14.93 19.27 22.95
CA THR A 834 14.50 18.94 21.59
C THR A 834 13.59 20.05 21.05
N GLY A 835 14.19 21.13 20.56
CA GLY A 835 13.48 22.39 20.28
C GLY A 835 12.31 22.31 19.32
N HIS A 836 12.37 21.40 18.35
CA HIS A 836 11.28 21.18 17.38
C HIS A 836 10.01 20.66 18.08
N MET A 837 10.14 19.71 19.02
CA MET A 837 9.03 19.21 19.84
C MET A 837 8.45 20.31 20.72
N THR A 838 9.30 21.11 21.37
CA THR A 838 8.87 22.28 22.15
C THR A 838 8.05 23.26 21.31
N GLY A 839 8.50 23.54 20.08
CA GLY A 839 7.78 24.36 19.11
C GLY A 839 6.41 23.80 18.75
N LEU A 840 6.31 22.48 18.56
CA LEU A 840 5.06 21.77 18.28
C LEU A 840 4.11 21.75 19.47
N TRP A 841 4.60 21.50 20.69
CA TRP A 841 3.82 21.58 21.92
C TRP A 841 3.23 22.98 22.11
N LEU A 842 4.04 24.02 21.89
CA LEU A 842 3.61 25.40 21.95
C LEU A 842 2.54 25.70 20.88
N ALA A 843 2.79 25.31 19.63
CA ALA A 843 1.85 25.51 18.53
C ALA A 843 0.50 24.85 18.79
N GLY A 844 0.49 23.57 19.19
CA GLY A 844 -0.71 22.81 19.48
C GLY A 844 -1.51 23.40 20.66
N ALA A 845 -0.83 23.76 21.75
CA ALA A 845 -1.46 24.39 22.91
C ALA A 845 -2.10 25.74 22.57
N CYS A 846 -1.41 26.59 21.80
CA CYS A 846 -1.96 27.87 21.35
C CYS A 846 -3.13 27.69 20.38
N LEU A 847 -3.05 26.75 19.43
CA LEU A 847 -4.15 26.44 18.51
C LEU A 847 -5.39 25.92 19.25
N ALA A 848 -5.22 25.04 20.23
CA ALA A 848 -6.32 24.57 21.07
C ALA A 848 -6.95 25.70 21.90
N GLY A 849 -6.13 26.60 22.46
CA GLY A 849 -6.62 27.80 23.16
C GLY A 849 -7.40 28.73 22.24
N LEU A 850 -6.88 28.98 21.03
CA LEU A 850 -7.57 29.74 19.98
C LEU A 850 -8.86 29.05 19.51
N ALA A 851 -8.92 27.72 19.52
CA ALA A 851 -10.12 26.94 19.24
C ALA A 851 -11.14 26.93 20.40
N GLY A 852 -10.80 27.54 21.55
CA GLY A 852 -11.68 27.66 22.72
C GLY A 852 -11.56 26.52 23.73
N SER A 853 -10.44 25.79 23.78
CA SER A 853 -10.19 24.76 24.79
C SER A 853 -10.37 25.30 26.21
N GLN A 854 -10.95 24.46 27.07
CA GLN A 854 -11.19 24.76 28.49
C GLN A 854 -10.32 23.89 29.41
N VAL A 855 -9.26 23.25 28.87
CA VAL A 855 -8.33 22.45 29.67
C VAL A 855 -7.70 23.33 30.75
N LYS A 856 -7.88 22.93 32.01
CA LYS A 856 -7.40 23.68 33.16
C LYS A 856 -5.86 23.78 33.11
N ASP A 857 -5.34 24.96 33.39
CA ASP A 857 -3.90 25.28 33.41
C ASP A 857 -3.20 25.17 32.03
N LEU A 858 -3.94 25.29 30.93
CA LEU A 858 -3.36 25.36 29.57
C LEU A 858 -2.28 26.46 29.46
N ASP A 859 -2.54 27.64 30.02
CA ASP A 859 -1.58 28.75 30.03
C ASP A 859 -0.28 28.40 30.77
N TYR A 860 -0.30 27.48 31.74
CA TYR A 860 0.92 27.01 32.41
C TYR A 860 1.81 26.23 31.44
N LEU A 861 1.24 25.33 30.64
CA LEU A 861 1.97 24.60 29.60
C LEU A 861 2.54 25.55 28.53
N ILE A 862 1.73 26.49 28.06
CA ILE A 862 2.15 27.49 27.07
C ILE A 862 3.38 28.27 27.57
N GLU A 863 3.35 28.77 28.81
CA GLU A 863 4.47 29.50 29.39
C GLU A 863 5.68 28.60 29.66
N ALA A 864 5.49 27.32 29.98
CA ALA A 864 6.58 26.36 30.12
C ALA A 864 7.34 26.15 28.80
N CYS A 865 6.62 25.96 27.68
CA CYS A 865 7.24 25.85 26.36
C CYS A 865 8.02 27.11 25.96
N VAL A 866 7.44 28.30 26.18
CA VAL A 866 8.14 29.58 25.89
C VAL A 866 9.38 29.73 26.78
N THR A 867 9.29 29.33 28.05
CA THR A 867 10.41 29.38 28.99
C THR A 867 11.53 28.44 28.56
N GLU A 868 11.23 27.22 28.14
CA GLU A 868 12.24 26.28 27.64
C GLU A 868 12.94 26.80 26.38
N LEU A 869 12.18 27.33 25.41
CA LEU A 869 12.75 27.98 24.23
C LEU A 869 13.62 29.17 24.62
N GLN A 870 13.20 30.00 25.57
CA GLN A 870 13.97 31.14 26.03
C GLN A 870 15.27 30.73 26.72
N ASN A 871 15.24 29.69 27.57
CA ASN A 871 16.40 29.20 28.29
C ASN A 871 17.45 28.59 27.36
N ASN A 872 17.01 27.99 26.26
CA ASN A 872 17.88 27.35 25.26
C ASN A 872 18.20 28.26 24.05
N TYR A 873 17.79 29.53 24.09
CA TYR A 873 18.05 30.47 23.02
C TYR A 873 19.52 30.91 23.02
N VAL A 874 20.21 30.68 21.91
CA VAL A 874 21.66 30.87 21.81
C VAL A 874 22.02 32.33 21.63
N VAL A 875 22.67 32.91 22.65
CA VAL A 875 23.38 34.20 22.56
C VAL A 875 24.77 34.00 23.16
N THR A 876 25.77 33.93 22.30
CA THR A 876 27.15 33.65 22.68
C THR A 876 27.90 34.93 23.08
N PRO A 877 28.97 34.83 23.89
CA PRO A 877 29.83 35.96 24.19
C PRO A 877 30.71 36.39 23.00
N VAL A 878 30.73 35.63 21.91
CA VAL A 878 31.55 35.91 20.71
C VAL A 878 30.74 36.81 19.77
N PRO A 879 31.15 38.07 19.54
CA PRO A 879 30.45 38.95 18.62
C PRO A 879 30.41 38.37 17.20
N GLY A 880 29.24 38.39 16.58
CA GLY A 880 29.07 37.89 15.21
C GLY A 880 29.10 36.36 15.07
N GLN A 881 29.11 35.60 16.19
CA GLN A 881 29.12 34.15 16.12
C GLN A 881 27.92 33.61 15.30
N PRO A 882 28.15 32.64 14.39
CA PRO A 882 27.17 32.18 13.42
C PRO A 882 25.84 31.70 14.03
N MET A 883 25.89 30.98 15.14
CA MET A 883 24.77 30.38 15.88
C MET A 883 24.01 31.39 16.77
N ASN A 884 24.43 32.65 16.86
CA ASN A 884 23.68 33.65 17.63
C ASN A 884 22.26 33.81 17.10
N GLY A 885 21.26 33.68 17.96
CA GLY A 885 19.85 33.82 17.62
C GLY A 885 19.18 32.53 17.15
N CYS A 886 19.77 31.36 17.38
CA CYS A 886 19.16 30.06 17.06
C CYS A 886 18.95 29.21 18.32
N TRP A 887 18.61 27.94 18.09
CA TRP A 887 18.63 26.86 19.06
C TRP A 887 19.59 25.79 18.56
N SER A 888 20.42 25.23 19.45
CA SER A 888 21.48 24.31 19.03
C SER A 888 21.73 23.24 20.09
N PRO A 889 21.81 21.95 19.70
CA PRO A 889 22.32 20.90 20.57
C PRO A 889 23.81 21.08 20.91
N ALA A 890 24.58 21.71 20.00
CA ALA A 890 26.00 21.96 20.21
C ALA A 890 26.48 23.19 19.42
N VAL A 891 26.69 24.30 20.13
CA VAL A 891 27.07 25.61 19.54
C VAL A 891 28.48 25.61 18.93
N ARG A 892 29.41 24.82 19.50
CA ARG A 892 30.82 24.68 19.07
C ARG A 892 31.55 26.03 18.90
N LEU A 893 31.67 26.79 20.00
CA LEU A 893 32.17 28.18 20.04
C LEU A 893 33.54 28.45 19.36
N GLY A 894 34.39 27.45 19.20
CA GLY A 894 35.70 27.58 18.54
C GLY A 894 35.66 27.39 17.01
N THR A 895 34.50 27.10 16.43
CA THR A 895 34.36 26.73 15.01
C THR A 895 33.13 27.38 14.39
N ASP A 896 33.04 27.38 13.07
CA ASP A 896 31.81 27.71 12.33
C ASP A 896 30.86 26.49 12.19
N ASN A 897 31.27 25.29 12.60
CA ASN A 897 30.50 24.05 12.36
C ASN A 897 29.46 23.74 13.45
N GLY A 898 28.83 24.75 14.07
CA GLY A 898 27.81 24.58 15.11
C GLY A 898 26.56 23.83 14.61
N MET A 899 25.98 22.98 15.46
CA MET A 899 24.87 22.09 15.11
C MET A 899 23.53 22.82 15.07
N PHE A 900 22.83 22.71 13.94
CA PHE A 900 21.45 23.15 13.78
C PHE A 900 20.76 22.18 12.82
N PHE A 901 19.49 21.87 13.08
CA PHE A 901 18.66 20.98 12.27
C PHE A 901 17.58 21.77 11.53
N GLY A 902 17.38 21.49 10.25
CA GLY A 902 16.50 22.26 9.36
C GLY A 902 15.08 22.37 9.87
N PHE A 903 14.47 21.26 10.31
CA PHE A 903 13.09 21.25 10.82
C PHE A 903 12.88 22.15 12.06
N TRP A 904 13.94 22.44 12.84
CA TRP A 904 13.85 23.41 13.95
C TRP A 904 13.53 24.82 13.43
N ALA A 905 13.90 25.13 12.17
CA ALA A 905 13.69 26.44 11.58
C ALA A 905 12.21 26.83 11.55
N GLY A 906 11.38 25.96 10.95
CA GLY A 906 9.95 26.20 10.76
C GLY A 906 9.11 25.93 12.00
N GLU A 907 9.37 24.84 12.73
CA GLU A 907 8.50 24.41 13.83
C GLU A 907 8.59 25.36 15.04
N ILE A 908 9.79 25.81 15.41
CA ILE A 908 9.97 26.78 16.51
C ILE A 908 9.38 28.13 16.11
N LEU A 909 9.63 28.57 14.87
CA LEU A 909 9.11 29.84 14.35
C LEU A 909 7.57 29.85 14.35
N ARG A 910 6.93 28.75 13.93
CA ARG A 910 5.47 28.56 14.01
C ARG A 910 4.96 28.62 15.44
N GLY A 911 5.58 27.89 16.37
CA GLY A 911 5.19 27.88 17.79
C GLY A 911 5.23 29.27 18.42
N LEU A 912 6.35 29.99 18.28
CA LEU A 912 6.49 31.36 18.79
C LEU A 912 5.49 32.33 18.15
N SER A 913 5.23 32.18 16.85
CA SER A 913 4.28 33.04 16.13
C SER A 913 2.84 32.81 16.58
N LEU A 914 2.44 31.55 16.79
CA LEU A 914 1.12 31.20 17.33
C LEU A 914 0.96 31.66 18.78
N TYR A 915 2.04 31.62 19.57
CA TYR A 915 2.04 32.22 20.91
C TYR A 915 1.77 33.73 20.86
N VAL A 916 2.44 34.47 19.98
CA VAL A 916 2.19 35.92 19.78
C VAL A 916 0.73 36.17 19.37
N LEU A 917 0.21 35.37 18.43
CA LEU A 917 -1.19 35.47 18.00
C LEU A 917 -2.17 35.19 19.13
N TYR A 918 -1.98 34.11 19.88
CA TYR A 918 -2.83 33.74 21.02
C TYR A 918 -2.83 34.81 22.10
N ARG A 919 -1.66 35.37 22.45
CA ARG A 919 -1.56 36.44 23.45
C ARG A 919 -2.17 37.77 23.00
N ASN A 920 -2.15 38.07 21.70
CA ASN A 920 -2.72 39.31 21.16
C ASN A 920 -4.23 39.22 20.93
N LEU A 921 -4.73 38.07 20.46
CA LEU A 921 -6.12 37.90 20.03
C LEU A 921 -7.01 37.30 21.11
N GLY A 922 -6.45 36.49 22.01
CA GLY A 922 -7.17 35.79 23.07
C GLY A 922 -7.87 34.50 22.62
N PRO A 923 -8.46 33.74 23.57
CA PRO A 923 -9.15 32.48 23.30
C PRO A 923 -10.34 32.66 22.35
N GLY A 924 -10.59 31.68 21.47
CA GLY A 924 -11.71 31.69 20.53
C GLY A 924 -11.51 32.58 19.28
N ALA A 925 -10.34 33.20 19.11
CA ALA A 925 -10.10 34.13 18.03
C ALA A 925 -9.73 33.48 16.68
N ASN A 926 -10.14 34.13 15.59
CA ASN A 926 -9.78 33.74 14.23
C ASN A 926 -8.50 34.49 13.79
N ILE A 927 -7.41 33.76 13.52
CA ILE A 927 -6.09 34.30 13.14
C ILE A 927 -6.08 34.92 11.74
N TYR A 928 -7.08 34.57 10.92
CA TYR A 928 -7.24 35.09 9.57
C TYR A 928 -8.03 36.40 9.52
N GLY A 929 -8.68 36.81 10.62
CA GLY A 929 -9.50 38.02 10.71
C GLY A 929 -10.88 37.94 10.03
N ALA A 930 -11.12 36.96 9.16
CA ALA A 930 -12.42 36.68 8.54
C ALA A 930 -12.57 35.17 8.22
N PRO A 931 -13.80 34.65 8.00
CA PRO A 931 -14.03 33.29 7.51
C PRO A 931 -13.37 33.02 6.15
N MET A 932 -13.37 31.76 5.68
CA MET A 932 -12.86 31.43 4.35
C MET A 932 -13.58 32.25 3.25
N PRO A 933 -12.84 32.79 2.26
CA PRO A 933 -13.46 33.31 1.04
C PRO A 933 -14.27 32.21 0.34
N VAL A 934 -15.47 32.53 -0.14
CA VAL A 934 -16.34 31.62 -0.91
C VAL A 934 -15.74 31.30 -2.26
#